data_AF-A0A0S7BF50-F1
#
_entry.id   AF-A0A0S7BF50-F1
#
_cell.length_a   1.000
_cell.length_b   1.000
_cell.length_c   1.000
_cell.angle_alpha   90.00
_cell.angle_beta   90.00
_cell.angle_gamma   90.00
#
_symmetry.space_group_name_H-M   'P 1'
#
loop_
_entity.id
_entity.type
_entity.pdbx_description
1 polymer ?
#
loop_
_entity_poly.entity_id
_entity_poly.type
_entity_poly.pdbx_seq_one_letter_code
_entity_poly.pdbx_strand_id
1 'polypeptide(L)'
;MTAVSDNFDSPQKIWDWILSNLQHEMSRAWFDTWVKPAVPLSFADGVFTLGCHNQHTIDWLNSRLKATIERQLSGMLGQSVELTIVLLTDVQAEDEEQDDDPEPGEANVPSDDTYEPVYASLRDALLQPERVVKMPVYFLRWLPYVGARTIFEVVGIWQEFYLSSRGKQPAGGEKVATRIENVCRWAGVSRAQLFRDFGTGSSLNWFVGKIETDHERDRQTGRSKKSANKYALYGIPLTPGDAEDLAVYLRAKDIQRDPANALREAIAVQLNEILRYPFRALPEKFKESLPRRIMVQDVVKSLVGRRLEGELSDLVDQLSDRLLAPGDFILLRWYFLQNWLPLLGHDAAMLITLLRNQCFFNDETGEIRDTVWIHGGLSILAARLGIENPRQVALWFPAALERGSHKDTITQATAQENARRQRLQERIAAFVQRSDYRSNGGTYDWCFQVQRMDPLTPEDEQVKQAALNLLLSADDADVLHELYRLLDQQSNDCFETLKEEGMIVLRLSKTANDCSETLKMVLNDWIETVKTLPNDCFETLLKILRGFKDSQIQKETSSNQDSYAVADRPTGQVGEEEAQENVWKFDDLLSRVNSRNRSALIAQEKSPNAFVSWILYGVANAGVQNPLSLAVARLCDQPGVSAGGIFDRLASYSPAVLARKYRKSLTWQGNADPDWNLAFKGVDWDRLSLLPDLLNLTIQPGDEA
;
A
#
# COMPACT_ATOMS: atom_id res chain seq x y z
N MET A 1 31.53 -21.39 44.05
CA MET A 1 32.71 -20.56 43.74
C MET A 1 33.15 -20.84 42.31
N THR A 2 32.65 -20.03 41.39
CA THR A 2 33.32 -19.52 40.19
C THR A 2 32.53 -18.26 39.84
N ALA A 3 33.13 -17.12 40.15
CA ALA A 3 32.54 -15.79 40.04
C ALA A 3 32.52 -15.32 38.58
N VAL A 4 31.39 -14.77 38.14
CA VAL A 4 31.29 -13.83 37.02
C VAL A 4 30.21 -12.81 37.40
N SER A 5 30.43 -12.04 38.45
CA SER A 5 29.44 -11.06 38.97
C SER A 5 29.77 -9.60 38.66
N ASP A 6 30.88 -9.27 37.97
CA ASP A 6 31.31 -7.86 37.83
C ASP A 6 31.75 -7.47 36.40
N ASN A 7 30.96 -7.70 35.34
CA ASN A 7 31.38 -7.20 34.01
C ASN A 7 30.29 -6.84 32.99
N PHE A 8 29.02 -6.72 33.38
CA PHE A 8 27.96 -6.25 32.50
C PHE A 8 27.45 -4.87 32.92
N ASP A 9 28.26 -3.84 32.72
CA ASP A 9 27.90 -2.44 33.05
C ASP A 9 26.86 -1.83 32.10
N SER A 10 26.48 -2.54 31.02
CA SER A 10 25.53 -2.01 30.02
C SER A 10 24.59 -3.10 29.50
N PRO A 11 23.27 -2.82 29.34
CA PRO A 11 22.30 -3.71 28.69
C PRO A 11 22.75 -4.22 27.31
N GLN A 12 23.53 -3.41 26.59
CA GLN A 12 24.12 -3.76 25.30
C GLN A 12 24.99 -5.02 25.35
N LYS A 13 25.93 -5.09 26.31
CA LYS A 13 26.82 -6.24 26.47
C LYS A 13 26.05 -7.52 26.83
N ILE A 14 25.01 -7.40 27.67
CA ILE A 14 24.13 -8.51 28.05
C ILE A 14 23.44 -9.07 26.80
N TRP A 15 22.92 -8.17 25.95
CA TRP A 15 22.26 -8.55 24.71
C TRP A 15 23.22 -9.18 23.70
N ASP A 16 24.43 -8.63 23.53
CA ASP A 16 25.44 -9.18 22.62
C ASP A 16 25.80 -10.64 22.99
N TRP A 17 25.84 -10.96 24.29
CA TRP A 17 26.05 -12.33 24.75
C TRP A 17 24.87 -13.25 24.39
N ILE A 18 23.64 -12.79 24.59
CA ILE A 18 22.42 -13.55 24.20
C ILE A 18 22.39 -13.78 22.68
N LEU A 19 22.73 -12.76 21.89
CA LEU A 19 22.82 -12.85 20.43
C LEU A 19 23.82 -13.93 20.00
N SER A 20 24.98 -14.02 20.66
CA SER A 20 26.00 -15.03 20.36
C SER A 20 25.51 -16.47 20.59
N ASN A 21 24.67 -16.69 21.60
CA ASN A 21 24.08 -18.00 21.88
C ASN A 21 22.92 -18.32 20.93
N LEU A 22 22.02 -17.37 20.70
CA LEU A 22 20.86 -17.54 19.82
C LEU A 22 21.26 -17.76 18.35
N GLN A 23 22.37 -17.17 17.90
CA GLN A 23 22.87 -17.35 16.53
C GLN A 23 23.19 -18.82 16.19
N HIS A 24 23.52 -19.64 17.19
CA HIS A 24 23.81 -21.07 17.00
C HIS A 24 22.58 -21.98 17.07
N GLU A 25 21.45 -21.48 17.59
CA GLU A 25 20.22 -22.26 17.80
C GLU A 25 19.20 -22.11 16.66
N MET A 26 19.43 -21.21 15.70
CA MET A 26 18.51 -20.96 14.59
C MET A 26 19.22 -20.62 13.27
N SER A 27 18.49 -20.68 12.16
CA SER A 27 19.03 -20.32 10.84
C SER A 27 19.35 -18.83 10.74
N ARG A 28 20.37 -18.49 9.95
CA ARG A 28 20.88 -17.12 9.78
C ARG A 28 19.81 -16.12 9.30
N ALA A 29 18.95 -16.54 8.38
CA ALA A 29 17.85 -15.70 7.88
C ALA A 29 16.87 -15.29 8.99
N TRP A 30 16.48 -16.23 9.86
CA TRP A 30 15.58 -15.95 10.98
C TRP A 30 16.22 -15.05 12.04
N PHE A 31 17.51 -15.27 12.34
CA PHE A 31 18.26 -14.46 13.29
C PHE A 31 18.40 -13.00 12.82
N ASP A 32 18.78 -12.80 11.56
CA ASP A 32 18.98 -11.47 10.97
C ASP A 32 17.64 -10.70 10.83
N THR A 33 16.51 -11.38 10.59
CA THR A 33 15.19 -10.73 10.45
C THR A 33 14.52 -10.41 11.78
N TRP A 34 14.60 -11.28 12.80
CA TRP A 34 13.73 -11.19 13.98
C TRP A 34 14.45 -10.89 15.29
N VAL A 35 15.74 -11.19 15.39
CA VAL A 35 16.48 -11.11 16.67
C VAL A 35 17.49 -9.96 16.64
N LYS A 36 18.28 -9.86 15.57
CA LYS A 36 19.29 -8.82 15.40
C LYS A 36 18.76 -7.38 15.40
N PRO A 37 17.55 -7.07 14.90
CA PRO A 37 17.01 -5.71 14.93
C PRO A 37 16.49 -5.24 16.31
N ALA A 38 16.45 -6.12 17.32
CA ALA A 38 16.03 -5.76 18.67
C ALA A 38 17.16 -5.06 19.42
N VAL A 39 16.83 -3.97 20.12
CA VAL A 39 17.78 -3.10 20.83
C VAL A 39 17.53 -3.20 22.33
N PRO A 40 18.52 -3.48 23.17
CA PRO A 40 18.33 -3.49 24.62
C PRO A 40 18.22 -2.06 25.13
N LEU A 41 17.16 -1.80 25.92
CA LEU A 41 16.86 -0.46 26.44
C LEU A 41 17.32 -0.29 27.88
N SER A 42 16.97 -1.23 28.76
CA SER A 42 17.30 -1.14 30.17
C SER A 42 17.34 -2.51 30.83
N PHE A 43 18.05 -2.59 31.95
CA PHE A 43 18.00 -3.72 32.87
C PHE A 43 18.01 -3.17 34.30
N ALA A 44 16.86 -3.21 34.96
CA ALA A 44 16.67 -2.72 36.32
C ALA A 44 15.69 -3.64 37.06
N ASP A 45 15.91 -3.83 38.36
CA ASP A 45 15.00 -4.60 39.26
C ASP A 45 14.59 -5.99 38.76
N GLY A 46 15.48 -6.68 38.04
CA GLY A 46 15.20 -8.01 37.50
C GLY A 46 14.33 -8.02 36.23
N VAL A 47 14.09 -6.87 35.61
CA VAL A 47 13.36 -6.74 34.34
C VAL A 47 14.33 -6.30 33.24
N PHE A 48 14.44 -7.09 32.18
CA PHE A 48 15.23 -6.75 30.98
C PHE A 48 14.30 -6.25 29.88
N THR A 49 14.54 -5.04 29.38
CA THR A 49 13.68 -4.40 28.38
C THR A 49 14.32 -4.40 27.00
N LEU A 50 13.64 -5.00 26.02
CA LEU A 50 14.03 -5.00 24.60
C LEU A 50 13.10 -4.11 23.77
N GLY A 51 13.68 -3.19 23.02
CA GLY A 51 12.99 -2.37 22.03
C GLY A 51 12.99 -3.03 20.65
N CYS A 52 11.83 -3.05 19.99
CA CYS A 52 11.69 -3.49 18.60
C CYS A 52 11.00 -2.42 17.76
N HIS A 53 11.37 -2.28 16.49
CA HIS A 53 10.83 -1.25 15.59
C HIS A 53 9.49 -1.63 14.92
N ASN A 54 8.96 -2.84 15.19
CA ASN A 54 7.72 -3.33 14.60
C ASN A 54 6.99 -4.26 15.57
N GLN A 55 5.68 -4.06 15.73
CA GLN A 55 4.80 -4.90 16.55
C GLN A 55 4.87 -6.38 16.15
N HIS A 56 5.04 -6.68 14.86
CA HIS A 56 5.21 -8.06 14.39
C HIS A 56 6.46 -8.74 14.99
N THR A 57 7.54 -7.98 15.24
CA THR A 57 8.76 -8.50 15.86
C THR A 57 8.55 -8.74 17.36
N ILE A 58 7.79 -7.86 18.03
CA ILE A 58 7.40 -8.00 19.44
C ILE A 58 6.57 -9.26 19.65
N ASP A 59 5.51 -9.44 18.87
CA ASP A 59 4.62 -10.60 18.97
C ASP A 59 5.38 -11.91 18.69
N TRP A 60 6.31 -11.87 17.73
CA TRP A 60 7.14 -13.02 17.40
C TRP A 60 8.14 -13.38 18.50
N LEU A 61 8.87 -12.40 19.05
CA LEU A 61 9.80 -12.62 20.15
C LEU A 61 9.08 -13.10 21.41
N ASN A 62 7.92 -12.51 21.73
CA ASN A 62 7.09 -12.91 22.88
C ASN A 62 6.59 -14.35 22.75
N SER A 63 6.11 -14.74 21.58
CA SER A 63 5.54 -16.08 21.37
C SER A 63 6.59 -17.19 21.30
N ARG A 64 7.83 -16.89 20.89
CA ARG A 64 8.81 -17.93 20.53
C ARG A 64 10.14 -17.89 21.27
N LEU A 65 10.63 -16.72 21.65
CA LEU A 65 11.96 -16.58 22.25
C LEU A 65 11.95 -16.05 23.68
N LYS A 66 10.86 -15.45 24.16
CA LYS A 66 10.76 -14.89 25.52
C LYS A 66 11.21 -15.87 26.61
N ALA A 67 10.63 -17.06 26.67
CA ALA A 67 11.00 -18.07 27.66
C ALA A 67 12.47 -18.53 27.53
N THR A 68 13.01 -18.59 26.31
CA THR A 68 14.41 -18.96 26.07
C THR A 68 15.36 -17.87 26.55
N ILE A 69 15.05 -16.61 26.25
CA ILE A 69 15.82 -15.42 26.66
C ILE A 69 15.77 -15.25 28.17
N GLU A 70 14.60 -15.35 28.80
CA GLU A 70 14.44 -15.30 30.27
C GLU A 70 15.25 -16.39 30.97
N ARG A 71 15.26 -17.61 30.42
CA ARG A 71 16.08 -18.71 30.93
C ARG A 71 17.58 -18.45 30.79
N GLN A 72 18.02 -17.90 29.65
CA GLN A 72 19.43 -17.55 29.42
C GLN A 72 19.87 -16.38 30.33
N LEU A 73 19.05 -15.35 30.48
CA LEU A 73 19.25 -14.23 31.38
C LEU A 73 19.33 -14.70 32.84
N SER A 74 18.38 -15.52 33.27
CA SER A 74 18.33 -16.02 34.65
C SER A 74 19.51 -16.94 34.98
N GLY A 75 19.93 -17.76 34.00
CA GLY A 75 21.12 -18.61 34.13
C GLY A 75 22.43 -17.82 34.18
N MET A 76 22.53 -16.72 33.43
CA MET A 76 23.71 -15.85 33.39
C MET A 76 23.82 -14.97 34.65
N LEU A 77 22.72 -14.39 35.09
CA LEU A 77 22.68 -13.38 36.16
C LEU A 77 22.43 -14.00 37.54
N GLY A 78 22.12 -15.30 37.62
CA GLY A 78 21.93 -16.03 38.88
C GLY A 78 20.68 -15.61 39.67
N GLN A 79 19.77 -14.87 39.05
CA GLN A 79 18.51 -14.38 39.62
C GLN A 79 17.38 -14.51 38.58
N SER A 80 16.11 -14.53 39.01
CA SER A 80 14.98 -14.56 38.07
C SER A 80 14.90 -13.25 37.30
N VAL A 81 14.95 -13.32 35.97
CA VAL A 81 14.84 -12.15 35.10
C VAL A 81 13.61 -12.28 34.20
N GLU A 82 12.74 -11.27 34.25
CA GLU A 82 11.58 -11.15 33.36
C GLU A 82 11.95 -10.33 32.11
N LEU A 83 11.48 -10.77 30.94
CA LEU A 83 11.70 -10.06 29.69
C LEU A 83 10.46 -9.25 29.29
N THR A 84 10.67 -7.94 29.14
CA THR A 84 9.68 -7.01 28.62
C THR A 84 10.11 -6.55 27.23
N ILE A 85 9.22 -6.62 26.25
CA ILE A 85 9.51 -6.22 24.87
C ILE A 85 8.56 -5.08 24.50
N VAL A 86 9.12 -3.95 24.11
CA VAL A 86 8.38 -2.70 23.83
C VAL A 86 8.61 -2.22 22.41
N LEU A 87 7.65 -1.46 21.88
CA LEU A 87 7.77 -0.83 20.57
C LEU A 87 8.64 0.42 20.71
N LEU A 88 9.73 0.47 19.94
CA LEU A 88 10.53 1.68 19.80
C LEU A 88 9.69 2.69 19.03
N THR A 89 9.21 3.70 19.75
CA THR A 89 8.58 4.89 19.17
C THR A 89 9.61 5.99 19.34
N ASP A 90 9.95 6.71 18.26
CA ASP A 90 10.93 7.79 18.33
C ASP A 90 10.38 8.94 19.19
N VAL A 91 10.70 8.91 20.49
CA VAL A 91 10.71 10.09 21.36
C VAL A 91 11.86 9.93 22.35
N GLN A 92 12.78 10.89 22.33
CA GLN A 92 13.87 11.02 23.29
C GLN A 92 13.34 11.40 24.69
N ALA A 93 14.01 10.85 25.71
CA ALA A 93 14.01 11.22 27.13
C ALA A 93 13.98 12.75 27.38
N GLU A 94 13.51 13.33 28.49
CA GLU A 94 13.42 12.93 29.90
C GLU A 94 12.51 13.97 30.60
N ASP A 95 11.68 13.57 31.57
CA ASP A 95 11.65 14.16 32.93
C ASP A 95 10.45 13.64 33.74
N GLU A 96 10.79 13.14 34.93
CA GLU A 96 9.92 12.58 35.95
C GLU A 96 9.06 13.65 36.63
N GLU A 97 7.81 13.33 36.99
CA GLU A 97 7.26 13.62 38.32
C GLU A 97 6.06 12.71 38.61
N GLN A 98 5.97 12.29 39.88
CA GLN A 98 5.24 11.17 40.44
C GLN A 98 3.92 11.60 41.15
N ASP A 99 3.02 10.63 41.36
CA ASP A 99 1.83 10.60 42.24
C ASP A 99 0.59 11.44 41.81
N ASP A 100 -0.67 10.99 41.86
CA ASP A 100 -1.36 10.07 42.78
C ASP A 100 -2.66 9.47 42.12
N ASP A 101 -3.22 8.45 42.77
CA ASP A 101 -4.35 7.53 42.48
C ASP A 101 -5.65 8.02 41.73
N PRO A 102 -6.52 7.07 41.26
CA PRO A 102 -7.48 7.27 40.16
C PRO A 102 -8.87 7.75 40.60
N GLU A 103 -9.49 8.62 39.81
CA GLU A 103 -10.95 8.75 39.79
C GLU A 103 -11.53 8.93 38.37
N PRO A 104 -12.82 8.57 38.17
CA PRO A 104 -13.32 8.06 36.90
C PRO A 104 -14.00 9.11 36.04
N GLY A 105 -13.83 8.95 34.72
CA GLY A 105 -14.82 9.37 33.73
C GLY A 105 -14.76 10.83 33.32
N GLU A 106 -13.78 11.19 32.49
CA GLU A 106 -13.96 12.27 31.54
C GLU A 106 -13.88 11.73 30.12
N ALA A 107 -14.84 12.15 29.31
CA ALA A 107 -15.00 11.77 27.93
C ALA A 107 -13.70 12.13 27.17
N ASN A 108 -13.09 11.13 26.54
CA ASN A 108 -12.11 11.35 25.48
C ASN A 108 -12.75 12.25 24.43
N VAL A 109 -12.43 13.54 24.49
CA VAL A 109 -12.38 14.38 23.30
C VAL A 109 -11.35 13.70 22.40
N PRO A 110 -11.72 13.20 21.21
CA PRO A 110 -10.75 12.58 20.34
C PRO A 110 -9.73 13.66 19.96
N SER A 111 -8.46 13.47 20.32
CA SER A 111 -7.39 14.16 19.60
C SER A 111 -7.51 13.69 18.15
N ASP A 112 -7.81 14.63 17.27
CA ASP A 112 -7.91 14.42 15.83
C ASP A 112 -6.49 14.34 15.26
N ASP A 113 -5.70 13.38 15.73
CA ASP A 113 -4.43 13.00 15.09
C ASP A 113 -4.76 12.10 13.90
N THR A 114 -5.50 12.67 12.94
CA THR A 114 -5.79 12.00 11.67
C THR A 114 -4.54 12.05 10.80
N TYR A 115 -3.79 10.94 10.76
CA TYR A 115 -2.71 10.74 9.80
C TYR A 115 -3.29 10.68 8.39
N GLU A 116 -2.94 11.65 7.55
CA GLU A 116 -3.32 11.65 6.14
C GLU A 116 -2.26 10.94 5.28
N PRO A 117 -2.65 10.00 4.41
CA PRO A 117 -1.71 9.28 3.56
C PRO A 117 -1.13 10.21 2.48
N VAL A 118 0.19 10.22 2.38
CA VAL A 118 0.97 10.91 1.35
C VAL A 118 1.25 9.94 0.20
N TYR A 119 0.77 10.27 -1.00
CA TYR A 119 0.91 9.48 -2.22
C TYR A 119 2.03 10.03 -3.11
N ALA A 120 2.93 9.14 -3.54
CA ALA A 120 4.03 9.49 -4.44
C ALA A 120 3.60 9.85 -5.88
N SER A 121 2.37 9.49 -6.27
CA SER A 121 1.86 9.76 -7.62
C SER A 121 0.33 9.92 -7.64
N LEU A 122 -0.19 10.64 -8.65
CA LEU A 122 -1.64 10.71 -8.93
C LEU A 122 -2.27 9.32 -9.13
N ARG A 123 -1.48 8.38 -9.67
CA ARG A 123 -1.90 6.99 -9.83
C ARG A 123 -2.09 6.31 -8.48
N ASP A 124 -1.19 6.52 -7.52
CA ASP A 124 -1.30 5.90 -6.21
C ASP A 124 -2.39 6.57 -5.36
N ALA A 125 -2.62 7.88 -5.53
CA ALA A 125 -3.77 8.57 -4.94
C ALA A 125 -5.12 7.97 -5.38
N LEU A 126 -5.20 7.51 -6.64
CA LEU A 126 -6.33 6.76 -7.19
C LEU A 126 -6.43 5.34 -6.65
N LEU A 127 -5.32 4.60 -6.72
CA LEU A 127 -5.31 3.17 -6.42
C LEU A 127 -5.39 2.87 -4.93
N GLN A 128 -4.80 3.73 -4.11
CA GLN A 128 -4.66 3.58 -2.66
C GLN A 128 -4.14 2.17 -2.33
N PRO A 129 -2.91 1.83 -2.80
CA PRO A 129 -2.42 0.45 -2.83
C PRO A 129 -2.38 -0.24 -1.45
N GLU A 130 -2.31 0.53 -0.38
CA GLU A 130 -2.37 0.10 1.02
C GLU A 130 -3.78 -0.35 1.46
N ARG A 131 -4.84 0.12 0.78
CA ARG A 131 -6.22 -0.23 1.11
C ARG A 131 -6.59 -1.57 0.48
N VAL A 132 -6.54 -2.60 1.30
CA VAL A 132 -6.76 -3.99 0.91
C VAL A 132 -7.82 -4.67 1.76
N VAL A 133 -8.45 -5.68 1.18
CA VAL A 133 -9.33 -6.65 1.83
C VAL A 133 -8.64 -7.99 1.82
N LYS A 134 -8.57 -8.65 2.98
CA LYS A 134 -7.96 -9.98 3.12
C LYS A 134 -8.98 -11.06 2.75
N MET A 135 -8.62 -11.92 1.81
CA MET A 135 -9.40 -13.11 1.43
C MET A 135 -8.58 -14.38 1.72
N PRO A 136 -9.02 -15.29 2.61
CA PRO A 136 -8.33 -16.55 2.85
C PRO A 136 -8.13 -17.36 1.57
N VAL A 137 -6.93 -17.92 1.36
CA VAL A 137 -6.63 -18.75 0.18
C VAL A 137 -7.54 -19.97 0.11
N TYR A 138 -7.97 -20.50 1.26
CA TYR A 138 -8.88 -21.64 1.34
C TYR A 138 -10.23 -21.41 0.63
N PHE A 139 -10.68 -20.16 0.47
CA PHE A 139 -11.89 -19.86 -0.31
C PHE A 139 -11.76 -20.24 -1.80
N LEU A 140 -10.54 -20.34 -2.34
CA LEU A 140 -10.33 -20.87 -3.69
C LEU A 140 -10.76 -22.34 -3.82
N ARG A 141 -10.75 -23.11 -2.73
CA ARG A 141 -11.25 -24.51 -2.71
C ARG A 141 -12.78 -24.57 -2.68
N TRP A 142 -13.44 -23.52 -2.19
CA TRP A 142 -14.89 -23.39 -2.18
C TRP A 142 -15.48 -22.97 -3.53
N LEU A 143 -14.68 -22.40 -4.43
CA LEU A 143 -15.15 -21.90 -5.73
C LEU A 143 -15.97 -22.92 -6.54
N PRO A 144 -15.57 -24.20 -6.68
CA PRO A 144 -16.40 -25.20 -7.37
C PRO A 144 -17.79 -25.38 -6.74
N TYR A 145 -17.90 -25.21 -5.43
CA TYR A 145 -19.11 -25.49 -4.66
C TYR A 145 -20.10 -24.32 -4.66
N VAL A 146 -19.60 -23.09 -4.48
CA VAL A 146 -20.45 -21.91 -4.26
C VAL A 146 -20.32 -20.84 -5.34
N GLY A 147 -19.31 -20.94 -6.21
CA GLY A 147 -19.02 -19.95 -7.25
C GLY A 147 -18.40 -18.66 -6.71
N ALA A 148 -17.91 -17.82 -7.62
CA ALA A 148 -17.19 -16.59 -7.27
C ALA A 148 -18.06 -15.56 -6.55
N ARG A 149 -19.34 -15.45 -6.92
CA ARG A 149 -20.27 -14.45 -6.33
C ARG A 149 -20.40 -14.61 -4.83
N THR A 150 -20.71 -15.81 -4.36
CA THR A 150 -20.86 -16.09 -2.94
C THR A 150 -19.59 -15.77 -2.18
N ILE A 151 -18.41 -16.05 -2.75
CA ILE A 151 -17.13 -15.69 -2.10
C ILE A 151 -16.98 -14.16 -1.95
N PHE A 152 -17.29 -13.37 -2.99
CA PHE A 152 -17.23 -11.91 -2.87
C PHE A 152 -18.27 -11.36 -1.88
N GLU A 153 -19.45 -11.96 -1.78
CA GLU A 153 -20.45 -11.61 -0.76
C GLU A 153 -19.92 -11.87 0.65
N VAL A 154 -19.31 -13.02 0.90
CA VAL A 154 -18.68 -13.35 2.19
C VAL A 154 -17.56 -12.37 2.51
N VAL A 155 -16.66 -12.12 1.55
CA VAL A 155 -15.56 -11.15 1.69
C VAL A 155 -16.10 -9.75 2.01
N GLY A 156 -17.18 -9.31 1.37
CA GLY A 156 -17.80 -8.02 1.64
C GLY A 156 -18.38 -7.91 3.05
N ILE A 157 -19.00 -8.97 3.56
CA ILE A 157 -19.52 -9.00 4.93
C ILE A 157 -18.36 -9.02 5.94
N TRP A 158 -17.31 -9.78 5.66
CA TRP A 158 -16.11 -9.83 6.50
C TRP A 158 -15.40 -8.49 6.56
N GLN A 159 -15.34 -7.77 5.43
CA GLN A 159 -14.77 -6.42 5.39
C GLN A 159 -15.57 -5.45 6.25
N GLU A 160 -16.90 -5.51 6.22
CA GLU A 160 -17.72 -4.68 7.11
C GLU A 160 -17.51 -5.02 8.59
N PHE A 161 -17.32 -6.31 8.92
CA PHE A 161 -16.96 -6.70 10.26
C PHE A 161 -15.59 -6.15 10.67
N TYR A 162 -14.57 -6.30 9.80
CA TYR A 162 -13.23 -5.77 10.03
C TYR A 162 -13.25 -4.26 10.32
N LEU A 163 -13.98 -3.49 9.50
CA LEU A 163 -14.14 -2.05 9.68
C LEU A 163 -14.86 -1.70 11.00
N SER A 164 -15.93 -2.43 11.34
CA SER A 164 -16.68 -2.19 12.59
C SER A 164 -15.93 -2.61 13.86
N SER A 165 -15.05 -3.61 13.76
CA SER A 165 -14.34 -4.22 14.89
C SER A 165 -12.95 -3.64 15.14
N ARG A 166 -12.59 -2.56 14.42
CA ARG A 166 -11.25 -1.94 14.45
C ARG A 166 -10.13 -2.92 14.11
N GLY A 167 -10.37 -3.75 13.08
CA GLY A 167 -9.33 -4.58 12.48
C GLY A 167 -9.32 -6.06 12.88
N LYS A 168 -10.33 -6.55 13.60
CA LYS A 168 -10.40 -7.97 13.98
C LYS A 168 -10.83 -8.85 12.80
N GLN A 169 -10.24 -10.04 12.71
CA GLN A 169 -10.68 -11.08 11.78
C GLN A 169 -11.75 -11.96 12.43
N PRO A 170 -12.74 -12.45 11.66
CA PRO A 170 -13.78 -13.33 12.21
C PRO A 170 -13.20 -14.71 12.53
N ALA A 171 -13.30 -15.15 13.79
CA ALA A 171 -12.94 -16.49 14.26
C ALA A 171 -14.14 -17.45 14.30
N GLY A 172 -15.36 -16.91 14.17
CA GLY A 172 -16.63 -17.63 14.14
C GLY A 172 -17.48 -17.37 15.39
N GLY A 173 -18.76 -17.07 15.18
CA GLY A 173 -19.72 -16.74 16.23
C GLY A 173 -19.92 -15.24 16.43
N GLU A 174 -19.12 -14.39 15.77
CA GLU A 174 -19.25 -12.94 15.81
C GLU A 174 -20.50 -12.47 15.05
N LYS A 175 -20.93 -11.27 15.40
CA LYS A 175 -22.07 -10.60 14.77
C LYS A 175 -21.62 -9.27 14.21
N VAL A 176 -22.04 -8.98 12.98
CA VAL A 176 -21.85 -7.68 12.35
C VAL A 176 -23.20 -7.04 12.07
N ALA A 177 -23.34 -5.77 12.45
CA ALA A 177 -24.48 -4.94 12.11
C ALA A 177 -24.04 -3.93 11.06
N THR A 178 -24.51 -4.09 9.82
CA THR A 178 -24.14 -3.18 8.71
C THR A 178 -25.31 -2.91 7.77
N ARG A 179 -25.22 -1.80 7.03
CA ARG A 179 -26.13 -1.50 5.94
C ARG A 179 -25.82 -2.41 4.76
N ILE A 180 -26.87 -2.92 4.12
CA ILE A 180 -26.70 -3.86 3.01
C ILE A 180 -25.97 -3.22 1.82
N GLU A 181 -26.11 -1.91 1.65
CA GLU A 181 -25.44 -1.14 0.60
C GLU A 181 -23.91 -1.21 0.71
N ASN A 182 -23.37 -1.27 1.93
CA ASN A 182 -21.93 -1.38 2.12
C ASN A 182 -21.42 -2.75 1.69
N VAL A 183 -22.12 -3.82 2.09
CA VAL A 183 -21.79 -5.18 1.64
C VAL A 183 -21.87 -5.29 0.12
N CYS A 184 -22.93 -4.74 -0.48
CA CYS A 184 -23.09 -4.69 -1.93
C CYS A 184 -21.92 -3.98 -2.63
N ARG A 185 -21.40 -2.89 -2.05
CA ARG A 185 -20.26 -2.14 -2.59
C ARG A 185 -19.00 -3.01 -2.68
N TRP A 186 -18.72 -3.81 -1.65
CA TRP A 186 -17.57 -4.72 -1.66
C TRP A 186 -17.77 -5.93 -2.55
N ALA A 187 -18.99 -6.45 -2.56
CA ALA A 187 -19.31 -7.71 -3.23
C ALA A 187 -19.63 -7.55 -4.72
N GLY A 188 -19.88 -6.33 -5.22
CA GLY A 188 -20.23 -6.10 -6.62
C GLY A 188 -21.64 -6.59 -7.00
N VAL A 189 -22.54 -6.70 -6.02
CA VAL A 189 -23.92 -7.19 -6.22
C VAL A 189 -24.97 -6.12 -5.94
N SER A 190 -26.14 -6.24 -6.57
CA SER A 190 -27.27 -5.38 -6.23
C SER A 190 -27.93 -5.81 -4.91
N ARG A 191 -28.59 -4.88 -4.24
CA ARG A 191 -29.39 -5.16 -3.03
C ARG A 191 -30.39 -6.30 -3.26
N ALA A 192 -31.09 -6.30 -4.40
CA ALA A 192 -32.06 -7.33 -4.74
C ALA A 192 -31.42 -8.71 -4.92
N GLN A 193 -30.21 -8.76 -5.49
CA GLN A 193 -29.46 -10.01 -5.64
C GLN A 193 -29.02 -10.54 -4.28
N LEU A 194 -28.37 -9.72 -3.46
CA LEU A 194 -27.91 -10.14 -2.13
C LEU A 194 -29.06 -10.62 -1.24
N PHE A 195 -30.24 -10.00 -1.33
CA PHE A 195 -31.43 -10.50 -0.62
C PHE A 195 -31.87 -11.90 -1.07
N ARG A 196 -31.78 -12.21 -2.37
CA ARG A 196 -32.06 -13.56 -2.88
C ARG A 196 -31.01 -14.56 -2.40
N ASP A 197 -29.76 -14.13 -2.31
CA ASP A 197 -28.64 -14.97 -1.92
C ASP A 197 -28.61 -15.24 -0.40
N PHE A 198 -29.42 -14.54 0.40
CA PHE A 198 -29.77 -14.91 1.78
C PHE A 198 -31.02 -15.81 1.91
N GLY A 199 -31.54 -16.32 0.80
CA GLY A 199 -32.65 -17.26 0.80
C GLY A 199 -32.33 -18.57 1.55
N THR A 200 -33.38 -19.28 1.97
CA THR A 200 -33.23 -20.60 2.60
C THR A 200 -32.55 -21.57 1.65
N GLY A 201 -31.51 -22.26 2.13
CA GLY A 201 -30.75 -23.22 1.33
C GLY A 201 -29.73 -22.62 0.35
N SER A 202 -29.57 -21.29 0.32
CA SER A 202 -28.53 -20.63 -0.49
C SER A 202 -27.12 -20.99 -0.02
N SER A 203 -26.18 -21.01 -0.96
CA SER A 203 -24.74 -21.23 -0.71
C SER A 203 -24.13 -20.25 0.29
N LEU A 204 -24.68 -19.05 0.45
CA LEU A 204 -24.17 -18.07 1.42
C LEU A 204 -24.30 -18.56 2.88
N ASN A 205 -25.28 -19.42 3.15
CA ASN A 205 -25.56 -19.97 4.47
C ASN A 205 -24.47 -20.94 4.98
N TRP A 206 -23.50 -21.33 4.14
CA TRP A 206 -22.31 -22.05 4.60
C TRP A 206 -21.41 -21.16 5.47
N PHE A 207 -21.43 -19.84 5.27
CA PHE A 207 -20.49 -18.89 5.88
C PHE A 207 -21.15 -17.87 6.79
N VAL A 208 -22.40 -17.49 6.49
CA VAL A 208 -23.09 -16.41 7.20
C VAL A 208 -24.54 -16.77 7.47
N GLY A 209 -24.97 -16.57 8.71
CA GLY A 209 -26.38 -16.63 9.10
C GLY A 209 -26.99 -15.23 9.15
N LYS A 210 -28.20 -15.05 8.61
CA LYS A 210 -28.94 -13.80 8.80
C LYS A 210 -29.69 -13.83 10.13
N ILE A 211 -29.51 -12.78 10.94
CA ILE A 211 -30.25 -12.58 12.19
C ILE A 211 -31.43 -11.65 11.90
N GLU A 212 -32.57 -11.87 12.56
CA GLU A 212 -33.71 -10.96 12.45
C GLU A 212 -33.30 -9.53 12.84
N THR A 213 -33.74 -8.57 12.03
CA THR A 213 -33.49 -7.15 12.23
C THR A 213 -34.59 -6.50 13.04
N ASP A 214 -34.20 -5.74 14.04
CA ASP A 214 -35.09 -4.88 14.80
C ASP A 214 -35.48 -3.63 13.99
N HIS A 215 -36.51 -2.91 14.46
CA HIS A 215 -36.83 -1.58 13.95
C HIS A 215 -36.35 -0.53 14.95
N GLU A 216 -35.54 0.42 14.49
CA GLU A 216 -35.14 1.58 15.29
C GLU A 216 -36.15 2.72 15.08
N ARG A 217 -36.41 3.51 16.13
CA ARG A 217 -37.20 4.74 15.98
C ARG A 217 -36.25 5.90 15.73
N ASP A 218 -36.47 6.62 14.63
CA ASP A 218 -35.75 7.85 14.33
C ASP A 218 -36.01 8.88 15.44
N ARG A 219 -34.94 9.33 16.11
CA ARG A 219 -35.02 10.27 17.24
C ARG A 219 -35.52 11.66 16.83
N GLN A 220 -35.37 12.05 15.57
CA GLN A 220 -35.81 13.36 15.07
C GLN A 220 -37.22 13.32 14.51
N THR A 221 -37.60 12.23 13.84
CA THR A 221 -38.89 12.15 13.12
C THR A 221 -39.93 11.25 13.78
N GLY A 222 -39.56 10.47 14.81
CA GLY A 222 -40.42 9.50 15.49
C GLY A 222 -40.86 8.32 14.61
N ARG A 223 -40.42 8.27 13.35
CA ARG A 223 -40.77 7.23 12.39
C ARG A 223 -39.92 5.99 12.61
N SER A 224 -40.52 4.81 12.45
CA SER A 224 -39.78 3.55 12.46
C SER A 224 -38.87 3.48 11.23
N LYS A 225 -37.55 3.49 11.47
CA LYS A 225 -36.49 3.24 10.49
C LYS A 225 -36.02 1.80 10.66
N LYS A 226 -35.83 1.09 9.54
CA LYS A 226 -35.26 -0.26 9.61
C LYS A 226 -33.83 -0.18 10.15
N SER A 227 -33.49 -0.97 11.18
CA SER A 227 -32.12 -1.00 11.73
C SER A 227 -31.13 -1.54 10.69
N ALA A 228 -29.84 -1.40 10.97
CA ALA A 228 -28.81 -2.12 10.23
C ALA A 228 -29.09 -3.64 10.25
N ASN A 229 -28.75 -4.32 9.15
CA ASN A 229 -28.89 -5.77 9.07
C ASN A 229 -27.86 -6.45 9.97
N LYS A 230 -28.31 -7.42 10.77
CA LYS A 230 -27.46 -8.20 11.67
C LYS A 230 -27.13 -9.54 11.01
N TYR A 231 -25.85 -9.87 10.93
CA TYR A 231 -25.34 -11.11 10.36
C TYR A 231 -24.46 -11.84 11.38
N ALA A 232 -24.63 -13.15 11.50
CA ALA A 232 -23.75 -14.03 12.26
C ALA A 232 -22.68 -14.60 11.33
N LEU A 233 -21.41 -14.35 11.64
CA LEU A 233 -20.28 -14.86 10.86
C LEU A 233 -19.85 -16.22 11.41
N TYR A 234 -19.63 -17.16 10.51
CA TYR A 234 -19.06 -18.46 10.85
C TYR A 234 -17.57 -18.45 10.50
N GLY A 235 -16.76 -19.15 11.29
CA GLY A 235 -15.37 -19.44 10.90
C GLY A 235 -15.36 -20.34 9.66
N ILE A 236 -14.25 -20.31 8.91
CA ILE A 236 -14.12 -20.97 7.60
C ILE A 236 -14.42 -22.48 7.71
N PRO A 237 -15.51 -22.98 7.10
CA PRO A 237 -15.78 -24.41 7.09
C PRO A 237 -14.90 -25.15 6.08
N LEU A 238 -14.68 -26.44 6.33
CA LEU A 238 -14.17 -27.36 5.31
C LEU A 238 -15.20 -27.52 4.19
N THR A 239 -14.73 -27.64 2.95
CA THR A 239 -15.60 -28.09 1.87
C THR A 239 -16.08 -29.51 2.18
N PRO A 240 -17.30 -29.92 1.76
CA PRO A 240 -17.77 -31.28 2.00
C PRO A 240 -16.85 -32.36 1.40
N GLY A 241 -16.21 -32.07 0.27
CA GLY A 241 -15.25 -32.98 -0.34
C GLY A 241 -13.94 -33.09 0.44
N ASP A 242 -13.42 -31.98 0.96
CA ASP A 242 -12.22 -31.99 1.80
C ASP A 242 -12.47 -32.67 3.14
N ALA A 243 -13.68 -32.51 3.71
CA ALA A 243 -14.09 -33.23 4.91
C ALA A 243 -14.17 -34.75 4.69
N GLU A 244 -14.65 -35.18 3.52
CA GLU A 244 -14.65 -36.60 3.13
C GLU A 244 -13.22 -37.14 2.96
N ASP A 245 -12.37 -36.41 2.26
CA ASP A 245 -10.96 -36.76 2.05
C ASP A 245 -10.19 -36.89 3.37
N LEU A 246 -10.35 -35.91 4.26
CA LEU A 246 -9.79 -35.97 5.60
C LEU A 246 -10.28 -37.20 6.37
N ALA A 247 -11.58 -37.49 6.29
CA ALA A 247 -12.15 -38.63 6.99
C ALA A 247 -11.63 -39.97 6.43
N VAL A 248 -11.43 -40.08 5.11
CA VAL A 248 -10.83 -41.27 4.48
C VAL A 248 -9.38 -41.43 4.93
N TYR A 249 -8.58 -40.36 4.89
CA TYR A 249 -7.19 -40.38 5.32
C TYR A 249 -7.05 -40.83 6.79
N LEU A 250 -7.81 -40.20 7.70
CA LEU A 250 -7.73 -40.51 9.14
C LEU A 250 -8.20 -41.94 9.46
N ARG A 251 -9.19 -42.48 8.74
CA ARG A 251 -9.59 -43.89 8.88
C ARG A 251 -8.48 -44.84 8.44
N ALA A 252 -7.77 -44.52 7.36
CA ALA A 252 -6.64 -45.32 6.89
C ALA A 252 -5.47 -45.34 7.90
N LYS A 253 -5.37 -44.33 8.77
CA LYS A 253 -4.42 -44.24 9.88
C LYS A 253 -4.93 -44.80 11.21
N ASP A 254 -6.04 -45.55 11.17
CA ASP A 254 -6.65 -46.20 12.34
C ASP A 254 -6.92 -45.25 13.53
N ILE A 255 -7.45 -44.05 13.22
CA ILE A 255 -7.75 -43.01 14.22
C ILE A 255 -8.64 -43.50 15.38
N GLN A 256 -9.40 -44.59 15.22
CA GLN A 256 -10.20 -45.15 16.31
C GLN A 256 -9.35 -45.83 17.38
N ARG A 257 -8.23 -46.44 17.00
CA ARG A 257 -7.33 -47.14 17.91
C ARG A 257 -6.32 -46.19 18.55
N ASP A 258 -5.70 -45.33 17.74
CA ASP A 258 -4.72 -44.34 18.22
C ASP A 258 -4.97 -42.96 17.59
N PRO A 259 -5.91 -42.18 18.17
CA PRO A 259 -6.27 -40.89 17.64
C PRO A 259 -5.12 -39.88 17.64
N ALA A 260 -4.28 -39.91 18.68
CA ALA A 260 -3.19 -38.94 18.83
C ALA A 260 -2.12 -39.16 17.76
N ASN A 261 -1.70 -40.40 17.54
CA ASN A 261 -0.71 -40.69 16.50
C ASN A 261 -1.24 -40.38 15.09
N ALA A 262 -2.49 -40.76 14.78
CA ALA A 262 -3.10 -40.47 13.48
C ALA A 262 -3.16 -38.95 13.19
N LEU A 263 -3.46 -38.13 14.19
CA LEU A 263 -3.46 -36.67 14.05
C LEU A 263 -2.05 -36.11 13.88
N ARG A 264 -1.06 -36.58 14.65
CA ARG A 264 0.35 -36.16 14.48
C ARG A 264 0.88 -36.49 13.08
N GLU A 265 0.55 -37.67 12.55
CA GLU A 265 0.90 -38.05 11.17
C GLU A 265 0.20 -37.14 10.14
N ALA A 266 -1.07 -36.80 10.35
CA ALA A 266 -1.79 -35.86 9.49
C ALA A 266 -1.19 -34.44 9.54
N ILE A 267 -0.68 -34.01 10.69
CA ILE A 267 0.01 -32.72 10.83
C ILE A 267 1.38 -32.74 10.13
N ALA A 268 2.07 -33.87 10.08
CA ALA A 268 3.41 -33.95 9.50
C ALA A 268 3.42 -34.07 7.96
N VAL A 269 2.39 -34.67 7.37
CA VAL A 269 2.34 -35.04 5.95
C VAL A 269 2.07 -33.85 5.00
N GLN A 270 2.47 -33.95 3.73
CA GLN A 270 2.10 -32.95 2.73
C GLN A 270 0.58 -32.89 2.50
N LEU A 271 0.05 -31.69 2.28
CA LEU A 271 -1.39 -31.46 2.14
C LEU A 271 -2.03 -32.24 0.98
N ASN A 272 -1.28 -32.49 -0.10
CA ASN A 272 -1.74 -33.25 -1.26
C ASN A 272 -1.89 -34.76 -1.00
N GLU A 273 -1.37 -35.27 0.12
CA GLU A 273 -1.61 -36.64 0.57
C GLU A 273 -2.94 -36.78 1.32
N ILE A 274 -3.46 -35.67 1.88
CA ILE A 274 -4.76 -35.63 2.56
C ILE A 274 -5.84 -35.14 1.59
N LEU A 275 -5.64 -33.99 0.96
CA LEU A 275 -6.61 -33.30 0.13
C LEU A 275 -6.29 -33.45 -1.36
N ARG A 276 -7.31 -33.47 -2.22
CA ARG A 276 -7.10 -33.45 -3.67
C ARG A 276 -6.71 -32.07 -4.20
N TYR A 277 -5.68 -32.02 -5.03
CA TYR A 277 -5.22 -30.82 -5.74
C TYR A 277 -5.37 -30.96 -7.25
N PRO A 278 -5.59 -29.85 -7.99
CA PRO A 278 -5.65 -28.46 -7.52
C PRO A 278 -6.98 -28.09 -6.83
N PHE A 279 -8.03 -28.91 -6.98
CA PHE A 279 -9.32 -28.76 -6.30
C PHE A 279 -10.02 -30.12 -6.22
N ARG A 280 -11.06 -30.20 -5.38
CA ARG A 280 -11.94 -31.36 -5.26
C ARG A 280 -13.24 -31.11 -6.04
N ALA A 281 -13.60 -32.04 -6.94
CA ALA A 281 -14.86 -31.98 -7.68
C ALA A 281 -16.07 -32.15 -6.74
N LEU A 282 -17.22 -31.61 -7.15
CA LEU A 282 -18.44 -31.66 -6.35
C LEU A 282 -18.90 -33.13 -6.18
N PRO A 283 -19.24 -33.55 -4.95
CA PRO A 283 -19.92 -34.82 -4.71
C PRO A 283 -21.27 -34.88 -5.44
N GLU A 284 -21.68 -36.07 -5.89
CA GLU A 284 -22.90 -36.28 -6.71
C GLU A 284 -24.17 -35.69 -6.09
N LYS A 285 -24.31 -35.74 -4.75
CA LYS A 285 -25.48 -35.26 -4.01
C LYS A 285 -25.30 -33.87 -3.40
N PHE A 286 -24.25 -33.13 -3.76
CA PHE A 286 -23.99 -31.82 -3.14
C PHE A 286 -25.13 -30.82 -3.37
N LYS A 287 -25.70 -30.78 -4.58
CA LYS A 287 -26.81 -29.86 -4.91
C LYS A 287 -28.09 -30.13 -4.11
N GLU A 288 -28.25 -31.34 -3.56
CA GLU A 288 -29.38 -31.74 -2.71
C GLU A 288 -29.11 -31.50 -1.22
N SER A 289 -27.84 -31.24 -0.86
CA SER A 289 -27.43 -31.06 0.53
C SER A 289 -27.76 -29.65 1.03
N LEU A 290 -28.31 -29.57 2.23
CA LEU A 290 -28.52 -28.29 2.90
C LEU A 290 -27.17 -27.76 3.44
N PRO A 291 -26.90 -26.45 3.30
CA PRO A 291 -25.73 -25.83 3.89
C PRO A 291 -25.61 -26.11 5.39
N ARG A 292 -24.52 -26.76 5.80
CA ARG A 292 -24.23 -27.06 7.21
C ARG A 292 -22.74 -26.95 7.45
N ARG A 293 -22.32 -26.06 8.33
CA ARG A 293 -20.91 -25.89 8.72
C ARG A 293 -20.27 -27.25 9.10
N ILE A 294 -19.13 -27.57 8.49
CA ILE A 294 -18.31 -28.74 8.79
C ILE A 294 -16.93 -28.26 9.21
N MET A 295 -16.54 -28.53 10.46
CA MET A 295 -15.20 -28.21 10.97
C MET A 295 -14.33 -29.46 11.08
N VAL A 296 -13.01 -29.29 11.14
CA VAL A 296 -12.06 -30.39 11.40
C VAL A 296 -12.41 -31.09 12.71
N GLN A 297 -12.78 -30.31 13.73
CA GLN A 297 -13.26 -30.79 15.02
C GLN A 297 -14.48 -31.72 14.87
N ASP A 298 -15.44 -31.39 14.00
CA ASP A 298 -16.64 -32.21 13.76
C ASP A 298 -16.28 -33.54 13.10
N VAL A 299 -15.39 -33.50 12.10
CA VAL A 299 -14.93 -34.70 11.39
C VAL A 299 -14.21 -35.63 12.35
N VAL A 300 -13.21 -35.13 13.09
CA VAL A 300 -12.43 -35.95 14.03
C VAL A 300 -13.31 -36.49 15.15
N LYS A 301 -14.17 -35.67 15.75
CA LYS A 301 -15.11 -36.10 16.79
C LYS A 301 -16.03 -37.22 16.29
N SER A 302 -16.50 -37.14 15.04
CA SER A 302 -17.35 -38.18 14.45
C SER A 302 -16.64 -39.52 14.26
N LEU A 303 -15.32 -39.50 14.00
CA LEU A 303 -14.52 -40.71 13.79
C LEU A 303 -14.10 -41.38 15.09
N VAL A 304 -13.67 -40.59 16.07
CA VAL A 304 -13.24 -41.07 17.39
C VAL A 304 -14.44 -41.51 18.22
N GLY A 305 -15.63 -40.91 18.01
CA GLY A 305 -16.87 -41.29 18.68
C GLY A 305 -16.98 -40.86 20.15
N ARG A 306 -16.05 -40.02 20.63
CA ARG A 306 -16.06 -39.44 21.98
C ARG A 306 -15.69 -37.95 21.95
N ARG A 307 -15.84 -37.27 23.09
CA ARG A 307 -15.43 -35.86 23.23
C ARG A 307 -13.91 -35.74 23.11
N LEU A 308 -13.47 -34.70 22.42
CA LEU A 308 -12.06 -34.34 22.28
C LEU A 308 -11.68 -33.47 23.48
N GLU A 309 -10.68 -33.90 24.26
CA GLU A 309 -10.22 -33.21 25.48
C GLU A 309 -8.68 -33.30 25.56
N GLY A 310 -8.06 -32.32 26.24
CA GLY A 310 -6.61 -32.24 26.42
C GLY A 310 -5.85 -32.25 25.10
N GLU A 311 -4.79 -33.05 25.03
CA GLU A 311 -3.89 -33.17 23.87
C GLU A 311 -4.62 -33.41 22.54
N LEU A 312 -5.72 -34.16 22.54
CA LEU A 312 -6.48 -34.41 21.31
C LEU A 312 -7.16 -33.15 20.78
N SER A 313 -7.57 -32.22 21.65
CA SER A 313 -8.13 -30.94 21.20
C SER A 313 -7.04 -30.10 20.52
N ASP A 314 -5.88 -29.99 21.17
CA ASP A 314 -4.76 -29.19 20.66
C ASP A 314 -4.24 -29.71 19.31
N LEU A 315 -4.15 -31.04 19.15
CA LEU A 315 -3.76 -31.66 17.87
C LEU A 315 -4.79 -31.40 16.77
N VAL A 316 -6.07 -31.35 17.12
CA VAL A 316 -7.13 -31.05 16.14
C VAL A 316 -7.12 -29.58 15.73
N ASP A 317 -6.84 -28.67 16.66
CA ASP A 317 -6.69 -27.25 16.35
C ASP A 317 -5.45 -27.00 15.47
N GLN A 318 -4.31 -27.64 15.78
CA GLN A 318 -3.12 -27.61 14.91
C GLN A 318 -3.40 -28.15 13.50
N LEU A 319 -4.16 -29.25 13.40
CA LEU A 319 -4.57 -29.80 12.11
C LEU A 319 -5.52 -28.83 11.38
N SER A 320 -6.43 -28.18 12.10
CA SER A 320 -7.32 -27.15 11.55
C SER A 320 -6.55 -25.98 10.98
N ASP A 321 -5.58 -25.45 11.73
CA ASP A 321 -4.70 -24.37 11.28
C ASP A 321 -3.88 -24.77 10.05
N ARG A 322 -3.37 -26.01 10.01
CA ARG A 322 -2.63 -26.52 8.84
C ARG A 322 -3.51 -26.65 7.60
N LEU A 323 -4.74 -27.15 7.74
CA LEU A 323 -5.64 -27.42 6.60
C LEU A 323 -6.27 -26.14 6.05
N LEU A 324 -6.71 -25.24 6.94
CA LEU A 324 -7.37 -23.99 6.56
C LEU A 324 -6.37 -22.86 6.31
N ALA A 325 -5.15 -22.97 6.87
CA ALA A 325 -4.06 -22.01 6.75
C ALA A 325 -4.56 -20.56 6.91
N PRO A 326 -5.08 -20.18 8.09
CA PRO A 326 -5.66 -18.84 8.28
C PRO A 326 -4.66 -17.70 8.04
N GLY A 327 -3.35 -17.98 8.10
CA GLY A 327 -2.27 -17.06 7.73
C GLY A 327 -2.07 -16.88 6.22
N ASP A 328 -2.61 -17.76 5.37
CA ASP A 328 -2.51 -17.68 3.92
C ASP A 328 -3.69 -16.90 3.35
N PHE A 329 -3.43 -15.70 2.86
CA PHE A 329 -4.46 -14.80 2.32
C PHE A 329 -4.03 -14.12 1.02
N ILE A 330 -5.05 -13.75 0.26
CA ILE A 330 -4.95 -12.95 -0.96
C ILE A 330 -5.40 -11.54 -0.60
N LEU A 331 -4.59 -10.55 -0.96
CA LEU A 331 -4.91 -9.14 -0.77
C LEU A 331 -5.66 -8.61 -2.00
N LEU A 332 -6.92 -8.26 -1.80
CA LEU A 332 -7.77 -7.63 -2.81
C LEU A 332 -7.79 -6.13 -2.56
N ARG A 333 -7.24 -5.33 -3.49
CA ARG A 333 -7.28 -3.87 -3.35
C ARG A 333 -8.71 -3.34 -3.40
N TRP A 334 -8.98 -2.29 -2.63
CA TRP A 334 -10.28 -1.63 -2.64
C TRP A 334 -10.65 -1.16 -4.04
N TYR A 335 -9.67 -0.60 -4.75
CA TYR A 335 -9.83 -0.17 -6.13
C TYR A 335 -10.28 -1.31 -7.06
N PHE A 336 -9.72 -2.52 -6.92
CA PHE A 336 -10.17 -3.69 -7.69
C PHE A 336 -11.62 -4.04 -7.41
N LEU A 337 -12.01 -4.10 -6.13
CA LEU A 337 -13.36 -4.49 -5.72
C LEU A 337 -14.42 -3.44 -6.09
N GLN A 338 -14.08 -2.15 -6.02
CA GLN A 338 -15.04 -1.08 -6.24
C GLN A 338 -15.14 -0.66 -7.72
N ASN A 339 -14.04 -0.69 -8.46
CA ASN A 339 -14.00 -0.21 -9.85
C ASN A 339 -13.95 -1.34 -10.87
N TRP A 340 -13.15 -2.38 -10.65
CA TRP A 340 -12.97 -3.46 -11.64
C TRP A 340 -13.98 -4.60 -11.52
N LEU A 341 -14.32 -5.03 -10.30
CA LEU A 341 -15.26 -6.14 -10.08
C LEU A 341 -16.64 -5.88 -10.75
N PRO A 342 -17.25 -4.68 -10.67
CA PRO A 342 -18.50 -4.39 -11.38
C PRO A 342 -18.37 -4.45 -12.91
N LEU A 343 -17.19 -4.13 -13.45
CA LEU A 343 -16.93 -4.12 -14.89
C LEU A 343 -16.59 -5.51 -15.46
N LEU A 344 -15.92 -6.35 -14.67
CA LEU A 344 -15.50 -7.71 -15.04
C LEU A 344 -16.61 -8.73 -14.78
N GLY A 345 -17.37 -8.53 -13.71
CA GLY A 345 -18.21 -9.56 -13.09
C GLY A 345 -17.39 -10.54 -12.25
N HIS A 346 -18.10 -11.22 -11.33
CA HIS A 346 -17.51 -12.07 -10.30
C HIS A 346 -16.59 -13.17 -10.85
N ASP A 347 -17.01 -13.90 -11.88
CA ASP A 347 -16.25 -15.07 -12.35
C ASP A 347 -14.93 -14.66 -13.03
N ALA A 348 -14.94 -13.59 -13.85
CA ALA A 348 -13.74 -13.07 -14.48
C ALA A 348 -12.80 -12.38 -13.46
N ALA A 349 -13.36 -11.65 -12.49
CA ALA A 349 -12.58 -11.08 -11.40
C ALA A 349 -11.90 -12.17 -10.55
N MET A 350 -12.61 -13.25 -10.25
CA MET A 350 -12.06 -14.38 -9.51
C MET A 350 -11.02 -15.17 -10.30
N LEU A 351 -11.17 -15.28 -11.63
CA LEU A 351 -10.12 -15.84 -12.49
C LEU A 351 -8.81 -15.03 -12.34
N ILE A 352 -8.90 -13.71 -12.39
CA ILE A 352 -7.73 -12.82 -12.22
C ILE A 352 -7.11 -13.02 -10.85
N THR A 353 -7.92 -13.05 -9.78
CA THR A 353 -7.46 -13.32 -8.41
C THR A 353 -6.75 -14.68 -8.29
N LEU A 354 -7.32 -15.72 -8.89
CA LEU A 354 -6.78 -17.08 -8.87
C LEU A 354 -5.43 -17.16 -9.60
N LEU A 355 -5.30 -16.51 -10.75
CA LEU A 355 -4.05 -16.49 -11.52
C LEU A 355 -2.97 -15.65 -10.83
N ARG A 356 -3.34 -14.50 -10.24
CA ARG A 356 -2.42 -13.67 -9.43
C ARG A 356 -1.86 -14.42 -8.23
N ASN A 357 -2.66 -15.26 -7.58
CA ASN A 357 -2.21 -16.11 -6.48
C ASN A 357 -1.15 -17.15 -6.90
N GLN A 358 -0.98 -17.40 -8.20
CA GLN A 358 0.05 -18.30 -8.73
C GLN A 358 1.31 -17.56 -9.21
N CYS A 359 1.31 -16.23 -9.15
CA CYS A 359 2.46 -15.39 -9.45
C CYS A 359 3.26 -15.15 -8.16
N PHE A 360 4.59 -15.08 -8.26
CA PHE A 360 5.45 -14.82 -7.11
C PHE A 360 6.66 -13.97 -7.50
N PHE A 361 7.29 -13.40 -6.49
CA PHE A 361 8.61 -12.79 -6.60
C PHE A 361 9.57 -13.68 -5.83
N ASN A 362 10.63 -14.13 -6.50
CA ASN A 362 11.72 -14.85 -5.85
C ASN A 362 12.77 -13.81 -5.43
N ASP A 363 12.96 -13.66 -4.13
CA ASP A 363 13.86 -12.68 -3.53
C ASP A 363 15.34 -13.03 -3.74
N GLU A 364 15.69 -14.31 -3.73
CA GLU A 364 17.07 -14.78 -3.97
C GLU A 364 17.56 -14.49 -5.39
N THR A 365 16.69 -14.67 -6.38
CA THR A 365 17.03 -14.53 -7.82
C THR A 365 16.60 -13.20 -8.41
N GLY A 366 15.70 -12.47 -7.75
CA GLY A 366 15.00 -11.31 -8.32
C GLY A 366 13.98 -11.67 -9.40
N GLU A 367 13.69 -12.97 -9.64
CA GLU A 367 12.76 -13.40 -10.67
C GLU A 367 11.33 -13.01 -10.29
N ILE A 368 10.71 -12.18 -11.13
CA ILE A 368 9.27 -11.92 -11.07
C ILE A 368 8.59 -12.93 -11.99
N ARG A 369 7.95 -13.93 -11.41
CA ARG A 369 7.13 -14.87 -12.17
C ARG A 369 5.71 -14.33 -12.30
N ASP A 370 5.40 -13.81 -13.48
CA ASP A 370 4.08 -13.32 -13.89
C ASP A 370 3.39 -14.24 -14.91
N THR A 371 4.01 -15.38 -15.25
CA THR A 371 3.46 -16.37 -16.17
C THR A 371 2.98 -17.65 -15.45
N VAL A 372 1.78 -18.09 -15.82
CA VAL A 372 1.05 -19.17 -15.17
C VAL A 372 0.60 -20.21 -16.18
N TRP A 373 1.00 -21.46 -15.96
CA TRP A 373 0.56 -22.60 -16.76
C TRP A 373 -0.65 -23.29 -16.12
N ILE A 374 -1.70 -23.49 -16.90
CA ILE A 374 -2.88 -24.24 -16.47
C ILE A 374 -2.98 -25.55 -17.25
N HIS A 375 -2.77 -26.66 -16.52
CA HIS A 375 -2.87 -28.00 -17.07
C HIS A 375 -4.33 -28.41 -17.31
N GLY A 376 -4.62 -29.05 -18.45
CA GLY A 376 -5.99 -29.43 -18.84
C GLY A 376 -6.87 -28.25 -19.26
N GLY A 377 -6.26 -27.06 -19.37
CA GLY A 377 -6.78 -25.87 -20.04
C GLY A 377 -8.06 -25.27 -19.51
N LEU A 378 -8.86 -24.68 -20.40
CA LEU A 378 -10.01 -23.85 -20.04
C LEU A 378 -11.13 -24.63 -19.32
N SER A 379 -11.25 -25.95 -19.57
CA SER A 379 -12.16 -26.83 -18.86
C SER A 379 -11.83 -26.96 -17.38
N ILE A 380 -10.53 -27.07 -17.06
CA ILE A 380 -10.07 -27.12 -15.67
C ILE A 380 -10.28 -25.78 -14.97
N LEU A 381 -10.04 -24.66 -15.66
CA LEU A 381 -10.36 -23.34 -15.12
C LEU A 381 -11.86 -23.18 -14.83
N ALA A 382 -12.72 -23.58 -15.77
CA ALA A 382 -14.16 -23.52 -15.58
C ALA A 382 -14.62 -24.36 -14.38
N ALA A 383 -14.14 -25.60 -14.27
CA ALA A 383 -14.44 -26.47 -13.14
C ALA A 383 -13.94 -25.88 -11.81
N ARG A 384 -12.75 -25.29 -11.79
CA ARG A 384 -12.17 -24.65 -10.60
C ARG A 384 -12.95 -23.41 -10.17
N LEU A 385 -13.52 -22.67 -11.12
CA LEU A 385 -14.36 -21.49 -10.85
C LEU A 385 -15.82 -21.85 -10.51
N GLY A 386 -16.23 -23.12 -10.61
CA GLY A 386 -17.62 -23.54 -10.44
C GLY A 386 -18.52 -23.20 -11.63
N ILE A 387 -17.94 -23.03 -12.83
CA ILE A 387 -18.67 -22.69 -14.06
C ILE A 387 -19.04 -23.98 -14.79
N GLU A 388 -20.34 -24.25 -14.93
CA GLU A 388 -20.85 -25.48 -15.55
C GLU A 388 -20.51 -25.60 -17.04
N ASN A 389 -20.42 -24.48 -17.76
CA ASN A 389 -20.15 -24.45 -19.19
C ASN A 389 -18.76 -23.87 -19.49
N PRO A 390 -17.75 -24.72 -19.80
CA PRO A 390 -16.40 -24.28 -20.13
C PRO A 390 -16.30 -23.30 -21.30
N ARG A 391 -17.30 -23.29 -22.20
CA ARG A 391 -17.32 -22.35 -23.33
C ARG A 391 -17.41 -20.89 -22.85
N GLN A 392 -17.99 -20.62 -21.68
CA GLN A 392 -18.05 -19.26 -21.15
C GLN A 392 -16.65 -18.69 -20.89
N VAL A 393 -15.77 -19.49 -20.28
CA VAL A 393 -14.36 -19.12 -20.07
C VAL A 393 -13.63 -18.94 -21.40
N ALA A 394 -13.94 -19.76 -22.41
CA ALA A 394 -13.35 -19.59 -23.74
C ALA A 394 -13.75 -18.28 -24.43
N LEU A 395 -14.94 -17.73 -24.13
CA LEU A 395 -15.39 -16.45 -24.69
C LEU A 395 -14.66 -15.25 -24.10
N TRP A 396 -14.04 -15.39 -22.92
CA TRP A 396 -13.26 -14.34 -22.26
C TRP A 396 -11.92 -14.05 -22.93
N PHE A 397 -11.46 -14.95 -23.79
CA PHE A 397 -10.22 -14.80 -24.52
C PHE A 397 -10.46 -14.70 -26.03
N PRO A 398 -9.55 -14.07 -26.79
CA PRO A 398 -9.56 -14.13 -28.24
C PRO A 398 -9.56 -15.58 -28.74
N ALA A 399 -10.16 -15.82 -29.90
CA ALA A 399 -10.14 -17.15 -30.50
C ALA A 399 -8.70 -17.59 -30.73
N ALA A 400 -8.36 -18.83 -30.37
CA ALA A 400 -7.01 -19.37 -30.56
C ALA A 400 -6.69 -19.68 -32.04
N LEU A 401 -7.74 -19.89 -32.83
CA LEU A 401 -7.67 -20.18 -34.25
C LEU A 401 -8.75 -19.33 -34.94
N GLU A 402 -8.37 -18.58 -35.96
CA GLU A 402 -9.32 -17.87 -36.82
C GLU A 402 -10.18 -18.91 -37.55
N ARG A 403 -11.47 -18.97 -37.24
CA ARG A 403 -12.42 -19.77 -38.03
C ARG A 403 -12.89 -18.91 -39.20
N GLY A 404 -12.48 -19.28 -40.41
CA GLY A 404 -12.84 -18.62 -41.66
C GLY A 404 -14.32 -18.78 -42.06
N SER A 405 -15.23 -18.26 -41.24
CA SER A 405 -16.65 -18.17 -41.58
C SER A 405 -17.21 -16.86 -41.05
N HIS A 406 -16.95 -15.77 -41.77
CA HIS A 406 -17.75 -14.56 -41.65
C HIS A 406 -19.08 -14.78 -42.35
N LYS A 407 -20.20 -14.64 -41.64
CA LYS A 407 -21.51 -14.46 -42.28
C LYS A 407 -21.56 -13.02 -42.79
N ASP A 408 -21.85 -12.82 -44.06
CA ASP A 408 -21.89 -11.50 -44.71
C ASP A 408 -22.98 -10.56 -44.15
N THR A 409 -23.93 -11.09 -43.36
CA THR A 409 -24.98 -10.32 -42.70
C THR A 409 -25.07 -10.69 -41.22
N ILE A 410 -24.67 -9.76 -40.35
CA ILE A 410 -24.77 -9.89 -38.89
C ILE A 410 -26.03 -9.13 -38.44
N THR A 411 -26.92 -9.78 -37.69
CA THR A 411 -28.10 -9.11 -37.12
C THR A 411 -27.68 -8.10 -36.05
N GLN A 412 -28.47 -7.03 -35.84
CA GLN A 412 -28.17 -6.00 -34.84
C GLN A 412 -27.97 -6.58 -33.42
N ALA A 413 -28.78 -7.57 -33.03
CA ALA A 413 -28.64 -8.28 -31.76
C ALA A 413 -27.30 -9.04 -31.66
N THR A 414 -26.85 -9.67 -32.75
CA THR A 414 -25.55 -10.36 -32.79
C THR A 414 -24.39 -9.37 -32.73
N ALA A 415 -24.51 -8.21 -33.40
CA ALA A 415 -23.51 -7.15 -33.32
C ALA A 415 -23.38 -6.59 -31.90
N GLN A 416 -24.49 -6.36 -31.21
CA GLN A 416 -24.50 -5.91 -29.81
C GLN A 416 -23.86 -6.93 -28.86
N GLU A 417 -24.16 -8.23 -29.03
CA GLU A 417 -23.57 -9.28 -28.21
C GLU A 417 -22.06 -9.43 -28.48
N ASN A 418 -21.63 -9.33 -29.74
CA ASN A 418 -20.21 -9.32 -30.10
C ASN A 418 -19.49 -8.11 -29.47
N ALA A 419 -20.07 -6.91 -29.52
CA ALA A 419 -19.51 -5.72 -28.89
C ALA A 419 -19.48 -5.82 -27.35
N ARG A 420 -20.48 -6.43 -26.73
CA ARG A 420 -20.49 -6.74 -25.28
C ARG A 420 -19.35 -7.70 -24.92
N ARG A 421 -19.17 -8.76 -25.71
CA ARG A 421 -18.09 -9.74 -25.52
C ARG A 421 -16.72 -9.08 -25.69
N GLN A 422 -16.53 -8.30 -26.75
CA GLN A 422 -15.25 -7.63 -27.01
C GLN A 422 -14.85 -6.72 -25.86
N ARG A 423 -15.78 -5.91 -25.32
CA ARG A 423 -15.54 -5.08 -24.13
C ARG A 423 -15.10 -5.89 -22.91
N LEU A 424 -15.69 -7.06 -22.67
CA LEU A 424 -15.26 -7.93 -21.59
C LEU A 424 -13.85 -8.50 -21.83
N GLN A 425 -13.54 -8.89 -23.07
CA GLN A 425 -12.20 -9.37 -23.43
C GLN A 425 -11.14 -8.29 -23.23
N GLU A 426 -11.41 -7.05 -23.63
CA GLU A 426 -10.51 -5.90 -23.42
C GLU A 426 -10.26 -5.65 -21.92
N ARG A 427 -11.32 -5.69 -21.10
CA ARG A 427 -11.22 -5.57 -19.64
C ARG A 427 -10.39 -6.69 -19.01
N ILE A 428 -10.57 -7.93 -19.45
CA ILE A 428 -9.78 -9.06 -18.96
C ILE A 428 -8.33 -8.96 -19.44
N ALA A 429 -8.10 -8.51 -20.68
CA ALA A 429 -6.76 -8.36 -21.27
C ALA A 429 -5.89 -7.31 -20.57
N ALA A 430 -6.49 -6.37 -19.83
CA ALA A 430 -5.78 -5.46 -18.93
C ALA A 430 -5.09 -6.19 -17.76
N PHE A 431 -5.53 -7.42 -17.45
CA PHE A 431 -5.00 -8.23 -16.36
C PHE A 431 -4.35 -9.52 -16.83
N VAL A 432 -4.95 -10.21 -17.80
CA VAL A 432 -4.59 -11.57 -18.16
C VAL A 432 -4.58 -11.72 -19.67
N GLN A 433 -3.43 -12.09 -20.21
CA GLN A 433 -3.26 -12.36 -21.63
C GLN A 433 -2.83 -13.80 -21.85
N ARG A 434 -3.41 -14.45 -22.84
CA ARG A 434 -3.04 -15.83 -23.19
C ARG A 434 -1.80 -15.78 -24.08
N SER A 435 -0.65 -16.20 -23.56
CA SER A 435 0.66 -16.03 -24.21
C SER A 435 1.07 -17.26 -25.02
N ASP A 436 0.79 -18.47 -24.53
CA ASP A 436 1.25 -19.71 -25.17
C ASP A 436 0.31 -20.88 -24.89
N TYR A 437 0.49 -21.99 -25.61
CA TYR A 437 -0.21 -23.25 -25.41
C TYR A 437 0.65 -24.45 -25.80
N ARG A 438 0.38 -25.60 -25.17
CA ARG A 438 1.05 -26.86 -25.54
C ARG A 438 0.09 -28.04 -25.49
N SER A 439 0.36 -29.04 -26.32
CA SER A 439 -0.40 -30.29 -26.31
C SER A 439 0.06 -31.19 -25.18
N ASN A 440 -0.89 -31.72 -24.41
CA ASN A 440 -0.64 -32.67 -23.32
C ASN A 440 -1.66 -33.82 -23.40
N GLY A 441 -1.28 -34.90 -24.08
CA GLY A 441 -2.05 -36.16 -24.09
C GLY A 441 -3.49 -36.06 -24.59
N GLY A 442 -3.78 -35.13 -25.51
CA GLY A 442 -5.12 -34.91 -26.08
C GLY A 442 -5.88 -33.71 -25.50
N THR A 443 -5.33 -33.04 -24.47
CA THR A 443 -5.82 -31.74 -23.99
C THR A 443 -4.77 -30.65 -24.24
N TYR A 444 -5.17 -29.38 -24.19
CA TYR A 444 -4.25 -28.25 -24.33
C TYR A 444 -4.02 -27.58 -22.99
N ASP A 445 -2.76 -27.48 -22.58
CA ASP A 445 -2.34 -26.61 -21.49
C ASP A 445 -2.23 -25.18 -22.05
N TRP A 446 -2.61 -24.19 -21.25
CA TRP A 446 -2.52 -22.77 -21.62
C TRP A 446 -1.60 -22.02 -20.68
N CYS A 447 -0.78 -21.14 -21.24
CA CYS A 447 0.03 -20.19 -20.50
C CYS A 447 -0.66 -18.82 -20.51
N PHE A 448 -0.69 -18.19 -19.35
CA PHE A 448 -1.24 -16.85 -19.15
C PHE A 448 -0.16 -15.94 -18.60
N GLN A 449 -0.03 -14.75 -19.17
CA GLN A 449 0.70 -13.64 -18.59
C GLN A 449 -0.24 -12.79 -17.75
N VAL A 450 0.16 -12.48 -16.52
CA VAL A 450 -0.71 -11.95 -15.47
C VAL A 450 -0.15 -10.67 -14.88
N GLN A 451 -0.92 -9.60 -14.99
CA GLN A 451 -0.61 -8.31 -14.38
C GLN A 451 -0.84 -8.37 -12.86
N ARG A 452 0.24 -8.24 -12.08
CA ARG A 452 0.21 -8.29 -10.61
C ARG A 452 -0.40 -7.04 -9.96
N MET A 453 -0.20 -5.86 -10.57
CA MET A 453 -0.74 -4.59 -10.09
C MET A 453 -2.07 -4.24 -10.74
N ASP A 454 -2.92 -3.44 -10.10
CA ASP A 454 -4.16 -3.03 -10.74
C ASP A 454 -3.85 -1.95 -11.78
N PRO A 455 -4.24 -2.15 -13.04
CA PRO A 455 -4.31 -1.05 -13.99
C PRO A 455 -5.44 -0.10 -13.56
N LEU A 456 -5.32 1.16 -13.93
CA LEU A 456 -6.45 2.08 -13.83
C LEU A 456 -7.51 1.68 -14.85
N THR A 457 -8.77 1.90 -14.51
CA THR A 457 -9.85 1.81 -15.50
C THR A 457 -9.60 2.85 -16.60
N PRO A 458 -10.10 2.65 -17.83
CA PRO A 458 -9.97 3.65 -18.88
C PRO A 458 -10.52 5.03 -18.49
N GLU A 459 -11.58 5.04 -17.67
CA GLU A 459 -12.19 6.27 -17.15
C GLU A 459 -11.25 6.96 -16.13
N ASP A 460 -10.71 6.22 -15.16
CA ASP A 460 -9.79 6.77 -14.18
C ASP A 460 -8.44 7.19 -14.79
N GLU A 461 -8.01 6.55 -15.87
CA GLU A 461 -6.84 6.98 -16.63
C GLU A 461 -7.09 8.36 -17.26
N GLN A 462 -8.26 8.62 -17.83
CA GLN A 462 -8.63 9.94 -18.34
C GLN A 462 -8.70 10.98 -17.21
N VAL A 463 -9.27 10.62 -16.05
CA VAL A 463 -9.31 11.49 -14.87
C VAL A 463 -7.90 11.85 -14.40
N LYS A 464 -6.99 10.87 -14.34
CA LYS A 464 -5.59 11.10 -13.98
C LYS A 464 -4.91 12.06 -14.96
N GLN A 465 -5.13 11.89 -16.27
CA GLN A 465 -4.57 12.80 -17.27
C GLN A 465 -5.15 14.23 -17.15
N ALA A 466 -6.46 14.35 -16.90
CA ALA A 466 -7.09 15.65 -16.68
C ALA A 466 -6.57 16.36 -15.42
N ALA A 467 -6.36 15.62 -14.33
CA ALA A 467 -5.75 16.14 -13.10
C ALA A 467 -4.30 16.57 -13.36
N LEU A 468 -3.52 15.76 -14.07
CA LEU A 468 -2.13 16.07 -14.44
C LEU A 468 -2.06 17.36 -15.27
N ASN A 469 -2.90 17.50 -16.30
CA ASN A 469 -2.91 18.70 -17.15
C ASN A 469 -3.24 19.97 -16.36
N LEU A 470 -4.16 19.90 -15.38
CA LEU A 470 -4.47 21.04 -14.52
C LEU A 470 -3.27 21.46 -13.68
N LEU A 471 -2.63 20.48 -13.03
CA LEU A 471 -1.48 20.74 -12.17
C LEU A 471 -0.32 21.33 -12.98
N LEU A 472 -0.04 20.78 -14.16
CA LEU A 472 0.98 21.30 -15.08
C LEU A 472 0.65 22.73 -15.55
N SER A 473 -0.60 22.98 -15.95
CA SER A 473 -1.00 24.30 -16.43
C SER A 473 -0.97 25.35 -15.32
N ALA A 474 -1.29 24.96 -14.08
CA ALA A 474 -1.23 25.84 -12.92
C ALA A 474 0.23 26.12 -12.47
N ASP A 475 1.12 25.13 -12.58
CA ASP A 475 2.55 25.26 -12.32
C ASP A 475 3.23 26.15 -13.37
N ASP A 476 2.98 25.90 -14.66
CA ASP A 476 3.49 26.71 -15.78
C ASP A 476 3.03 28.17 -15.70
N ALA A 477 1.85 28.41 -15.13
CA ALA A 477 1.27 29.74 -14.93
C ALA A 477 1.58 30.36 -13.55
N ASP A 478 2.39 29.70 -12.71
CA ASP A 478 2.80 30.13 -11.36
C ASP A 478 1.62 30.41 -10.39
N VAL A 479 0.52 29.67 -10.56
CA VAL A 479 -0.71 29.77 -9.75
C VAL A 479 -1.05 28.46 -9.02
N LEU A 480 -0.10 27.53 -8.94
CA LEU A 480 -0.29 26.24 -8.26
C LEU A 480 -0.66 26.40 -6.78
N HIS A 481 -0.03 27.36 -6.08
CA HIS A 481 -0.34 27.68 -4.70
C HIS A 481 -1.78 28.21 -4.52
N GLU A 482 -2.27 29.02 -5.47
CA GLU A 482 -3.66 29.50 -5.45
C GLU A 482 -4.65 28.36 -5.71
N LEU A 483 -4.32 27.44 -6.62
CA LEU A 483 -5.10 26.24 -6.89
C LEU A 483 -5.20 25.37 -5.63
N TYR A 484 -4.10 25.17 -4.92
CA TYR A 484 -4.06 24.41 -3.66
C TYR A 484 -4.87 25.09 -2.56
N ARG A 485 -4.73 26.41 -2.40
CA ARG A 485 -5.56 27.20 -1.47
C ARG A 485 -7.05 27.08 -1.77
N LEU A 486 -7.42 27.07 -3.06
CA LEU A 486 -8.81 26.85 -3.49
C LEU A 486 -9.30 25.44 -3.13
N LEU A 487 -8.45 24.42 -3.24
CA LEU A 487 -8.78 23.05 -2.83
C LEU A 487 -8.98 22.91 -1.31
N ASP A 488 -8.27 23.70 -0.50
CA ASP A 488 -8.38 23.75 0.97
C ASP A 488 -9.63 24.45 1.48
N GLN A 489 -9.99 25.58 0.87
CA GLN A 489 -11.01 26.48 1.42
C GLN A 489 -12.45 25.96 1.30
N GLN A 490 -12.71 24.83 0.63
CA GLN A 490 -14.04 24.59 0.06
C GLN A 490 -14.59 23.15 0.23
N SER A 491 -15.89 23.06 0.55
CA SER A 491 -16.76 21.90 0.29
C SER A 491 -17.00 21.74 -1.22
N ASN A 492 -17.67 20.67 -1.67
CA ASN A 492 -17.89 20.30 -3.09
C ASN A 492 -18.60 21.38 -3.99
N ASP A 493 -18.78 22.62 -3.55
CA ASP A 493 -19.67 23.64 -4.13
C ASP A 493 -18.98 24.73 -4.99
N CYS A 494 -17.66 24.65 -5.24
CA CYS A 494 -16.95 25.62 -6.11
C CYS A 494 -17.35 25.55 -7.58
N PHE A 495 -17.83 24.38 -8.00
CA PHE A 495 -18.18 24.09 -9.36
C PHE A 495 -19.66 23.76 -9.41
N GLU A 496 -20.44 24.65 -10.00
CA GLU A 496 -21.84 24.36 -10.27
C GLU A 496 -21.88 23.23 -11.29
N THR A 497 -22.26 22.03 -10.83
CA THR A 497 -22.48 20.87 -11.70
C THR A 497 -23.93 20.90 -12.16
N LEU A 498 -24.18 21.44 -13.35
CA LEU A 498 -25.52 21.39 -13.96
C LEU A 498 -25.63 20.12 -14.80
N LYS A 499 -26.60 19.26 -14.45
CA LYS A 499 -27.01 18.12 -15.27
C LYS A 499 -28.02 18.60 -16.31
N GLU A 500 -27.54 18.99 -17.49
CA GLU A 500 -28.38 19.20 -18.67
C GLU A 500 -28.18 18.03 -19.62
N GLU A 501 -29.27 17.39 -20.06
CA GLU A 501 -29.36 16.29 -21.04
C GLU A 501 -28.02 15.66 -21.49
N GLY A 502 -27.45 14.77 -20.67
CA GLY A 502 -26.30 13.94 -21.04
C GLY A 502 -24.91 14.60 -20.95
N MET A 503 -24.81 15.85 -20.49
CA MET A 503 -23.55 16.57 -20.32
C MET A 503 -23.45 17.16 -18.91
N ILE A 504 -22.27 17.11 -18.30
CA ILE A 504 -21.96 17.95 -17.14
C ILE A 504 -21.44 19.29 -17.65
N VAL A 505 -22.12 20.36 -17.24
CA VAL A 505 -21.59 21.72 -17.37
C VAL A 505 -21.03 22.10 -16.00
N LEU A 506 -19.70 22.17 -15.90
CA LEU A 506 -19.03 22.77 -14.75
C LEU A 506 -18.91 24.27 -14.98
N ARG A 507 -19.38 25.08 -14.03
CA ARG A 507 -19.14 26.53 -14.02
C ARG A 507 -18.50 26.94 -12.71
N LEU A 508 -17.59 27.91 -12.78
CA LEU A 508 -17.08 28.58 -11.59
C LEU A 508 -18.24 29.27 -10.88
N SER A 509 -18.44 28.95 -9.60
CA SER A 509 -19.47 29.59 -8.78
C SER A 509 -19.08 31.04 -8.45
N LYS A 510 -20.07 31.85 -8.06
CA LYS A 510 -19.84 33.28 -7.71
C LYS A 510 -18.95 33.50 -6.48
N THR A 511 -18.68 32.46 -5.70
CA THR A 511 -17.79 32.50 -4.53
C THR A 511 -16.31 32.40 -4.89
N ALA A 512 -15.97 32.12 -6.16
CA ALA A 512 -14.58 32.10 -6.66
C ALA A 512 -14.01 33.49 -7.00
N ASN A 513 -14.65 34.58 -6.55
CA ASN A 513 -14.22 35.97 -6.80
C ASN A 513 -12.84 36.32 -6.19
N ASP A 514 -12.27 35.45 -5.35
CA ASP A 514 -10.97 35.63 -4.71
C ASP A 514 -9.81 34.91 -5.44
N CYS A 515 -10.05 34.35 -6.63
CA CYS A 515 -9.02 33.74 -7.49
C CYS A 515 -8.40 34.79 -8.42
N SER A 516 -7.09 34.68 -8.72
CA SER A 516 -6.49 35.52 -9.76
C SER A 516 -7.16 35.30 -11.13
N GLU A 517 -7.13 36.30 -12.01
CA GLU A 517 -7.62 36.14 -13.38
C GLU A 517 -6.82 35.07 -14.14
N THR A 518 -5.53 34.88 -13.79
CA THR A 518 -4.69 33.81 -14.32
C THR A 518 -5.20 32.42 -13.90
N LEU A 519 -5.46 32.20 -12.60
CA LEU A 519 -6.05 30.95 -12.12
C LEU A 519 -7.42 30.69 -12.75
N LYS A 520 -8.24 31.73 -12.89
CA LYS A 520 -9.55 31.64 -13.53
C LYS A 520 -9.46 31.23 -15.00
N MET A 521 -8.47 31.73 -15.75
CA MET A 521 -8.21 31.27 -17.12
C MET A 521 -7.79 29.79 -17.15
N VAL A 522 -6.83 29.39 -16.31
CA VAL A 522 -6.36 27.99 -16.20
C VAL A 522 -7.51 27.05 -15.86
N LEU A 523 -8.36 27.44 -14.89
CA LEU A 523 -9.54 26.65 -14.50
C LEU A 523 -10.58 26.55 -15.61
N ASN A 524 -10.81 27.62 -16.39
CA ASN A 524 -11.75 27.57 -17.51
C ASN A 524 -11.26 26.67 -18.65
N ASP A 525 -9.99 26.76 -19.02
CA ASP A 525 -9.37 25.90 -20.05
C ASP A 525 -9.41 24.42 -19.62
N TRP A 526 -9.15 24.19 -18.34
CA TRP A 526 -9.27 22.86 -17.75
C TRP A 526 -10.71 22.34 -17.71
N ILE A 527 -11.68 23.18 -17.33
CA ILE A 527 -13.11 22.83 -17.34
C ILE A 527 -13.55 22.38 -18.74
N GLU A 528 -13.11 23.07 -19.80
CA GLU A 528 -13.40 22.64 -21.19
C GLU A 528 -12.87 21.23 -21.48
N THR A 529 -11.70 20.89 -20.94
CA THR A 529 -11.12 19.55 -21.07
C THR A 529 -11.95 18.50 -20.31
N VAL A 530 -12.44 18.83 -19.11
CA VAL A 530 -13.20 17.94 -18.22
C VAL A 530 -14.66 17.74 -18.63
N LYS A 531 -15.28 18.66 -19.40
CA LYS A 531 -16.64 18.47 -19.93
C LYS A 531 -16.82 17.19 -20.74
N THR A 532 -15.73 16.62 -21.25
CA THR A 532 -15.74 15.36 -22.01
C THR A 532 -15.74 14.11 -21.13
N LEU A 533 -15.51 14.25 -19.81
CA LEU A 533 -15.50 13.15 -18.86
C LEU A 533 -16.92 12.71 -18.47
N PRO A 534 -17.12 11.41 -18.16
CA PRO A 534 -18.38 10.90 -17.64
C PRO A 534 -18.84 11.57 -16.34
N ASN A 535 -20.16 11.58 -16.11
CA ASN A 535 -20.79 12.36 -15.05
C ASN A 535 -20.28 12.05 -13.62
N ASP A 536 -19.77 10.85 -13.36
CA ASP A 536 -19.38 10.40 -12.02
C ASP A 536 -17.86 10.58 -11.77
N CYS A 537 -17.12 11.12 -12.73
CA CYS A 537 -15.65 11.26 -12.68
C CYS A 537 -15.17 12.51 -11.94
N PHE A 538 -16.03 13.53 -11.78
CA PHE A 538 -15.65 14.81 -11.20
C PHE A 538 -15.29 14.72 -9.71
N GLU A 539 -16.09 13.98 -8.93
CA GLU A 539 -15.77 13.73 -7.52
C GLU A 539 -14.45 12.99 -7.34
N THR A 540 -14.21 11.99 -8.19
CA THR A 540 -12.95 11.24 -8.20
C THR A 540 -11.78 12.17 -8.50
N LEU A 541 -11.92 13.05 -9.49
CA LEU A 541 -10.92 14.04 -9.84
C LEU A 541 -10.57 14.93 -8.64
N LEU A 542 -11.56 15.54 -7.99
CA LEU A 542 -11.32 16.39 -6.82
C LEU A 542 -10.64 15.63 -5.67
N LYS A 543 -11.03 14.38 -5.43
CA LYS A 543 -10.39 13.52 -4.42
C LYS A 543 -8.91 13.28 -4.73
N ILE A 544 -8.57 13.05 -6.00
CA ILE A 544 -7.17 12.86 -6.42
C ILE A 544 -6.37 14.14 -6.23
N LEU A 545 -6.90 15.28 -6.67
CA LEU A 545 -6.21 16.57 -6.56
C LEU A 545 -5.94 16.92 -5.10
N ARG A 546 -6.92 16.70 -4.21
CA ARG A 546 -6.72 16.88 -2.76
C ARG A 546 -5.69 15.92 -2.20
N GLY A 547 -5.89 14.61 -2.40
CA GLY A 547 -4.97 13.60 -1.87
C GLY A 547 -3.54 13.77 -2.38
N PHE A 548 -3.35 14.23 -3.61
CA PHE A 548 -2.02 14.52 -4.15
C PHE A 548 -1.45 15.86 -3.65
N LYS A 549 -2.26 16.90 -3.50
CA LYS A 549 -1.83 18.17 -2.88
C LYS A 549 -1.30 17.93 -1.47
N ASP A 550 -2.04 17.18 -0.65
CA ASP A 550 -1.62 16.86 0.73
C ASP A 550 -0.31 16.06 0.76
N SER A 551 0.05 15.45 -0.36
CA SER A 551 1.32 14.73 -0.54
C SER A 551 2.52 15.62 -0.86
N GLN A 552 2.29 16.85 -1.33
CA GLN A 552 3.33 17.83 -1.69
C GLN A 552 3.68 18.76 -0.54
N ILE A 553 2.75 18.95 0.41
CA ILE A 553 3.00 19.75 1.60
C ILE A 553 3.84 18.89 2.53
N GLN A 554 5.18 19.01 2.44
CA GLN A 554 6.00 18.69 3.59
C GLN A 554 5.52 19.60 4.72
N LYS A 555 4.73 19.06 5.66
CA LYS A 555 4.62 19.71 6.96
C LYS A 555 6.00 19.61 7.56
N GLU A 556 6.74 20.71 7.56
CA GLU A 556 7.87 20.89 8.45
C GLU A 556 7.39 20.63 9.88
N THR A 557 7.55 19.39 10.35
CA THR A 557 7.71 19.13 11.78
C THR A 557 9.19 19.19 12.11
N SER A 558 9.85 20.30 11.75
CA SER A 558 11.12 20.70 12.35
C SER A 558 10.82 21.60 13.55
N SER A 559 10.36 20.99 14.63
CA SER A 559 10.59 21.54 15.97
C SER A 559 12.06 21.31 16.32
N ASN A 560 12.94 22.17 15.81
CA ASN A 560 14.25 22.44 16.40
C ASN A 560 14.70 23.81 15.88
N GLN A 561 14.18 24.85 16.52
CA GLN A 561 14.81 26.16 16.47
C GLN A 561 16.13 26.07 17.23
N ASP A 562 17.24 26.16 16.51
CA ASP A 562 18.48 26.68 17.08
C ASP A 562 19.03 27.78 16.15
N SER A 563 19.33 28.89 16.79
CA SER A 563 19.42 30.23 16.22
C SER A 563 20.69 30.49 15.41
N TYR A 564 20.59 31.22 14.30
CA TYR A 564 21.57 32.24 13.94
C TYR A 564 20.87 33.49 13.38
N ALA A 565 20.97 34.58 14.14
CA ALA A 565 20.41 35.87 13.83
C ALA A 565 20.94 36.43 12.50
N VAL A 566 20.05 36.62 11.53
CA VAL A 566 20.33 37.46 10.35
C VAL A 566 20.18 38.91 10.78
N ALA A 567 21.29 39.65 10.68
CA ALA A 567 21.36 41.06 11.00
C ALA A 567 20.58 41.90 9.97
N ASP A 568 19.75 42.81 10.49
CA ASP A 568 19.08 43.92 9.80
C ASP A 568 19.91 44.58 8.70
N ARG A 569 19.34 44.72 7.50
CA ARG A 569 19.61 45.85 6.59
C ARG A 569 18.39 46.23 5.74
N PRO A 570 18.30 47.52 5.36
CA PRO A 570 17.05 48.27 5.29
C PRO A 570 16.35 48.18 3.93
N THR A 571 15.04 48.40 3.99
CA THR A 571 14.13 48.69 2.87
C THR A 571 14.67 49.83 2.00
N GLY A 572 14.98 49.50 0.74
CA GLY A 572 15.39 50.43 -0.31
C GLY A 572 14.47 50.30 -1.53
N GLN A 573 14.06 51.45 -2.06
CA GLN A 573 13.03 51.67 -3.07
C GLN A 573 13.26 50.93 -4.39
N VAL A 574 12.14 50.52 -5.01
CA VAL A 574 12.03 50.12 -6.42
C VAL A 574 12.40 51.32 -7.29
N GLY A 575 13.57 51.26 -7.91
CA GLY A 575 13.97 52.08 -9.04
C GLY A 575 14.15 51.19 -10.26
N GLU A 576 13.50 51.57 -11.36
CA GLU A 576 13.73 51.01 -12.69
C GLU A 576 15.21 51.11 -13.04
N GLU A 577 15.88 49.97 -13.27
CA GLU A 577 17.20 49.96 -13.91
C GLU A 577 17.19 49.02 -15.12
N GLU A 578 17.59 49.62 -16.24
CA GLU A 578 17.72 49.06 -17.57
C GLU A 578 18.68 47.87 -17.61
N ALA A 579 18.43 46.96 -18.54
CA ALA A 579 19.22 45.76 -18.80
C ALA A 579 20.72 46.08 -19.05
N GLN A 580 21.55 45.91 -18.03
CA GLN A 580 22.99 45.70 -18.15
C GLN A 580 23.31 44.20 -18.02
N GLU A 581 24.23 43.71 -18.85
CA GLU A 581 24.63 42.31 -18.95
C GLU A 581 24.88 41.67 -17.56
N ASN A 582 24.03 40.70 -17.20
CA ASN A 582 24.07 39.94 -15.94
C ASN A 582 25.30 39.02 -15.87
N VAL A 583 26.48 39.60 -15.62
CA VAL A 583 27.73 38.89 -15.36
C VAL A 583 27.92 38.75 -13.85
N TRP A 584 28.48 37.62 -13.40
CA TRP A 584 28.86 37.40 -12.01
C TRP A 584 29.70 38.57 -11.46
N LYS A 585 29.23 39.22 -10.39
CA LYS A 585 29.99 40.25 -9.68
C LYS A 585 30.92 39.57 -8.68
N PHE A 586 32.21 39.48 -9.02
CA PHE A 586 33.19 38.75 -8.22
C PHE A 586 33.33 39.31 -6.80
N ASP A 587 33.20 40.62 -6.65
CA ASP A 587 33.21 41.29 -5.35
C ASP A 587 32.03 40.88 -4.44
N ASP A 588 30.86 40.62 -5.00
CA ASP A 588 29.67 40.23 -4.25
C ASP A 588 29.79 38.77 -3.78
N LEU A 589 30.28 37.89 -4.66
CA LEU A 589 30.58 36.49 -4.36
C LEU A 589 31.61 36.32 -3.23
N LEU A 590 32.55 37.25 -3.11
CA LEU A 590 33.60 37.22 -2.08
C LEU A 590 33.21 37.95 -0.78
N SER A 591 31.96 38.41 -0.63
CA SER A 591 31.50 39.14 0.56
C SER A 591 31.67 38.35 1.87
N ARG A 592 31.56 37.01 1.80
CA ARG A 592 31.73 36.08 2.93
C ARG A 592 33.18 35.59 3.12
N VAL A 593 34.12 36.00 2.27
CA VAL A 593 35.55 35.61 2.35
C VAL A 593 36.31 36.65 3.18
N ASN A 594 37.26 36.19 4.02
CA ASN A 594 38.06 37.09 4.85
C ASN A 594 38.83 38.13 4.00
N SER A 595 39.09 39.30 4.59
CA SER A 595 39.67 40.45 3.87
C SER A 595 41.03 40.13 3.22
N ARG A 596 41.84 39.29 3.85
CA ARG A 596 43.18 38.89 3.36
C ARG A 596 43.09 38.03 2.10
N ASN A 597 42.23 37.01 2.09
CA ASN A 597 42.05 36.11 0.95
C ASN A 597 41.24 36.78 -0.16
N ARG A 598 40.28 37.65 0.19
CA ARG A 598 39.53 38.45 -0.78
C ARG A 598 40.45 39.33 -1.63
N SER A 599 41.38 40.07 -1.01
CA SER A 599 42.34 40.89 -1.75
C SER A 599 43.30 40.05 -2.61
N ALA A 600 43.69 38.85 -2.15
CA ALA A 600 44.52 37.93 -2.93
C ALA A 600 43.79 37.38 -4.16
N LEU A 601 42.54 36.93 -4.00
CA LEU A 601 41.72 36.37 -5.07
C LEU A 601 41.36 37.43 -6.12
N ILE A 602 41.00 38.66 -5.70
CA ILE A 602 40.73 39.76 -6.65
C ILE A 602 41.98 40.14 -7.45
N ALA A 603 43.17 40.03 -6.87
CA ALA A 603 44.43 40.30 -7.56
C ALA A 603 44.89 39.17 -8.50
N GLN A 604 44.51 37.92 -8.20
CA GLN A 604 44.98 36.72 -8.90
C GLN A 604 44.00 36.25 -9.99
N GLU A 605 42.69 36.35 -9.76
CA GLU A 605 41.66 35.84 -10.67
C GLU A 605 41.13 36.92 -11.62
N LYS A 606 41.10 36.60 -12.92
CA LYS A 606 40.55 37.49 -13.95
C LYS A 606 39.05 37.27 -14.18
N SER A 607 38.49 36.16 -13.70
CA SER A 607 37.09 35.78 -13.91
C SER A 607 36.52 35.07 -12.67
N PRO A 608 35.25 35.36 -12.32
CA PRO A 608 34.55 34.67 -11.24
C PRO A 608 34.20 33.20 -11.56
N ASN A 609 34.30 32.77 -12.83
CA ASN A 609 33.82 31.44 -13.24
C ASN A 609 34.58 30.30 -12.57
N ALA A 610 35.88 30.46 -12.34
CA ALA A 610 36.67 29.44 -11.64
C ALA A 610 36.22 29.27 -10.18
N PHE A 611 35.84 30.37 -9.53
CA PHE A 611 35.29 30.36 -8.17
C PHE A 611 33.91 29.69 -8.12
N VAL A 612 32.99 30.08 -9.02
CA VAL A 612 31.65 29.48 -9.11
C VAL A 612 31.75 27.98 -9.42
N SER A 613 32.66 27.57 -10.30
CA SER A 613 32.93 26.16 -10.64
C SER A 613 33.35 25.34 -9.40
N TRP A 614 34.24 25.88 -8.56
CA TRP A 614 34.64 25.21 -7.31
C TRP A 614 33.54 25.17 -6.24
N ILE A 615 32.67 26.19 -6.17
CA ILE A 615 31.50 26.17 -5.28
C ILE A 615 30.52 25.07 -5.69
N LEU A 616 30.18 24.99 -6.99
CA LEU A 616 29.29 23.96 -7.52
C LEU A 616 29.87 22.55 -7.30
N TYR A 617 31.18 22.38 -7.51
CA TYR A 617 31.88 21.13 -7.20
C TYR A 617 31.82 20.79 -5.71
N GLY A 618 32.05 21.78 -4.83
CA GLY A 618 32.03 21.56 -3.38
C GLY A 618 30.65 21.15 -2.86
N VAL A 619 29.58 21.73 -3.43
CA VAL A 619 28.19 21.35 -3.12
C VAL A 619 27.87 19.95 -3.62
N ALA A 620 28.30 19.60 -4.84
CA ALA A 620 28.05 18.29 -5.42
C ALA A 620 28.79 17.14 -4.69
N ASN A 621 29.87 17.43 -3.97
CA ASN A 621 30.70 16.40 -3.33
C ASN A 621 30.43 16.27 -1.83
N ALA A 622 29.84 15.13 -1.43
CA ALA A 622 29.50 14.86 -0.04
C ALA A 622 30.69 14.91 0.94
N GLY A 623 31.90 14.60 0.45
CA GLY A 623 33.14 14.64 1.23
C GLY A 623 33.69 16.04 1.54
N VAL A 624 33.12 17.11 0.97
CA VAL A 624 33.58 18.49 1.16
C VAL A 624 32.76 19.17 2.26
N GLN A 625 33.32 19.33 3.46
CA GLN A 625 32.60 19.93 4.59
C GLN A 625 32.21 21.40 4.37
N ASN A 626 33.06 22.20 3.70
CA ASN A 626 32.80 23.61 3.45
C ASN A 626 33.17 23.99 1.99
N PRO A 627 32.18 24.13 1.09
CA PRO A 627 32.40 24.45 -0.32
C PRO A 627 33.14 25.78 -0.54
N LEU A 628 32.83 26.80 0.28
CA LEU A 628 33.48 28.12 0.21
C LEU A 628 34.96 28.04 0.55
N SER A 629 35.30 27.32 1.62
CA SER A 629 36.69 27.14 2.05
C SER A 629 37.50 26.35 1.03
N LEU A 630 36.89 25.36 0.37
CA LEU A 630 37.52 24.62 -0.73
C LEU A 630 37.83 25.54 -1.92
N ALA A 631 36.86 26.34 -2.36
CA ALA A 631 37.04 27.25 -3.49
C ALA A 631 38.16 28.27 -3.25
N VAL A 632 38.22 28.85 -2.05
CA VAL A 632 39.29 29.78 -1.66
C VAL A 632 40.65 29.07 -1.61
N ALA A 633 40.73 27.88 -1.01
CA ALA A 633 42.00 27.16 -0.89
C ALA A 633 42.57 26.75 -2.26
N ARG A 634 41.72 26.30 -3.19
CA ARG A 634 42.14 25.86 -4.54
C ARG A 634 42.64 27.01 -5.39
N LEU A 635 41.95 28.16 -5.38
CA LEU A 635 42.34 29.31 -6.19
C LEU A 635 43.55 30.07 -5.63
N CYS A 636 43.73 30.08 -4.30
CA CYS A 636 44.95 30.62 -3.70
C CYS A 636 46.20 29.77 -4.00
N ASP A 637 46.05 28.44 -4.16
CA ASP A 637 47.14 27.52 -4.50
C ASP A 637 47.43 27.49 -6.00
N GLN A 638 46.37 27.46 -6.83
CA GLN A 638 46.47 27.42 -8.30
C GLN A 638 45.52 28.44 -8.95
N PRO A 639 45.98 29.69 -9.14
CA PRO A 639 45.18 30.72 -9.79
C PRO A 639 44.75 30.34 -11.21
N GLY A 640 43.49 30.62 -11.55
CA GLY A 640 42.88 30.39 -12.86
C GLY A 640 42.48 28.94 -13.15
N VAL A 641 42.69 28.00 -12.20
CA VAL A 641 42.30 26.60 -12.36
C VAL A 641 40.91 26.38 -11.78
N SER A 642 39.94 26.06 -12.62
CA SER A 642 38.58 25.70 -12.24
C SER A 642 38.44 24.21 -11.89
N ALA A 643 37.28 23.80 -11.34
CA ALA A 643 37.01 22.39 -11.03
C ALA A 643 36.86 21.51 -12.29
N GLY A 644 36.63 22.13 -13.45
CA GLY A 644 36.66 21.44 -14.74
C GLY A 644 35.32 20.81 -15.13
N GLY A 645 35.23 20.45 -16.42
CA GLY A 645 34.18 19.59 -16.95
C GLY A 645 32.79 20.20 -16.85
N ILE A 646 31.91 19.55 -16.09
CA ILE A 646 30.49 19.92 -15.97
C ILE A 646 30.28 21.19 -15.15
N PHE A 647 31.13 21.41 -14.14
CA PHE A 647 31.04 22.56 -13.25
C PHE A 647 31.45 23.85 -13.95
N ASP A 648 32.35 23.79 -14.93
CA ASP A 648 32.69 24.92 -15.78
C ASP A 648 31.54 25.30 -16.73
N ARG A 649 30.83 24.31 -17.27
CA ARG A 649 29.64 24.54 -18.10
C ARG A 649 28.53 25.18 -17.28
N LEU A 650 28.28 24.70 -16.06
CA LEU A 650 27.32 25.31 -15.15
C LEU A 650 27.76 26.72 -14.69
N ALA A 651 29.04 26.93 -14.38
CA ALA A 651 29.59 28.22 -13.99
C ALA A 651 29.58 29.25 -15.13
N SER A 652 29.52 28.81 -16.39
CA SER A 652 29.41 29.69 -17.56
C SER A 652 28.02 30.33 -17.72
N TYR A 653 27.00 29.83 -17.00
CA TYR A 653 25.69 30.47 -16.99
C TYR A 653 25.71 31.80 -16.23
N SER A 654 24.83 32.72 -16.63
CA SER A 654 24.58 33.94 -15.86
C SER A 654 23.88 33.63 -14.53
N PRO A 655 24.02 34.48 -13.50
CA PRO A 655 23.36 34.26 -12.20
C PRO A 655 21.85 34.02 -12.32
N ALA A 656 21.17 34.78 -13.20
CA ALA A 656 19.73 34.62 -13.44
C ALA A 656 19.36 33.27 -14.08
N VAL A 657 20.20 32.77 -15.01
CA VAL A 657 19.98 31.47 -15.65
C VAL A 657 20.25 30.34 -14.67
N LEU A 658 21.29 30.46 -13.84
CA LEU A 658 21.60 29.47 -12.81
C LEU A 658 20.52 29.45 -11.72
N ALA A 659 20.04 30.60 -11.26
CA ALA A 659 18.94 30.72 -10.30
C ALA A 659 17.65 30.08 -10.84
N ARG A 660 17.31 30.31 -12.12
CA ARG A 660 16.16 29.63 -12.76
C ARG A 660 16.35 28.12 -12.82
N LYS A 661 17.57 27.63 -13.06
CA LYS A 661 17.88 26.18 -13.05
C LYS A 661 17.75 25.58 -11.65
N TYR A 662 18.22 26.30 -10.64
CA TYR A 662 18.01 25.95 -9.23
C TYR A 662 16.52 25.88 -8.88
N ARG A 663 15.72 26.89 -9.26
CA ARG A 663 14.26 26.86 -9.03
C ARG A 663 13.57 25.72 -9.76
N LYS A 664 13.97 25.43 -11.00
CA LYS A 664 13.45 24.26 -11.73
C LYS A 664 13.82 22.92 -11.10
N SER A 665 14.86 22.84 -10.26
CA SER A 665 15.08 21.64 -9.45
C SER A 665 14.18 21.55 -8.21
N LEU A 666 13.52 22.64 -7.81
CA LEU A 666 12.50 22.66 -6.74
C LEU A 666 11.14 22.15 -7.23
N THR A 667 10.87 22.22 -8.54
CA THR A 667 9.60 21.77 -9.10
C THR A 667 9.57 20.25 -9.25
N TRP A 668 8.36 19.67 -9.20
CA TRP A 668 8.15 18.22 -9.29
C TRP A 668 8.70 17.57 -10.58
N GLN A 669 8.85 18.35 -11.66
CA GLN A 669 9.46 17.88 -12.92
C GLN A 669 10.97 17.64 -12.80
N GLY A 670 11.61 18.21 -11.78
CA GLY A 670 13.06 18.32 -11.67
C GLY A 670 13.66 19.18 -12.78
N ASN A 671 14.96 19.45 -12.70
CA ASN A 671 15.64 20.23 -13.71
C ASN A 671 15.90 19.39 -14.97
N ALA A 672 15.32 19.75 -16.11
CA ALA A 672 15.54 19.03 -17.38
C ALA A 672 16.94 19.22 -18.00
N ASP A 673 17.81 20.04 -17.40
CA ASP A 673 19.15 20.30 -17.89
C ASP A 673 20.08 19.08 -17.65
N PRO A 674 20.70 18.53 -18.72
CA PRO A 674 21.55 17.35 -18.61
C PRO A 674 22.83 17.61 -17.79
N ASP A 675 23.37 18.82 -17.82
CA ASP A 675 24.54 19.19 -17.03
C ASP A 675 24.19 19.39 -15.56
N TRP A 676 23.00 19.92 -15.26
CA TRP A 676 22.51 20.02 -13.88
C TRP A 676 22.30 18.64 -13.26
N ASN A 677 21.59 17.77 -13.96
CA ASN A 677 21.32 16.41 -13.49
C ASN A 677 22.60 15.61 -13.30
N LEU A 678 23.56 15.72 -14.23
CA LEU A 678 24.78 14.93 -14.12
C LEU A 678 25.73 15.48 -13.05
N ALA A 679 25.60 16.74 -12.66
CA ALA A 679 26.31 17.34 -11.52
C ALA A 679 25.66 17.04 -10.15
N PHE A 680 24.33 17.04 -10.07
CA PHE A 680 23.61 17.05 -8.78
C PHE A 680 22.69 15.85 -8.55
N LYS A 681 22.65 14.86 -9.44
CA LYS A 681 21.85 13.64 -9.24
C LYS A 681 22.33 12.87 -8.01
N GLY A 682 21.43 12.70 -7.04
CA GLY A 682 21.70 12.00 -5.78
C GLY A 682 22.43 12.84 -4.74
N VAL A 683 22.57 14.15 -4.94
CA VAL A 683 23.04 15.10 -3.93
C VAL A 683 21.88 15.45 -3.00
N ASP A 684 22.15 15.46 -1.70
CA ASP A 684 21.16 15.78 -0.67
C ASP A 684 20.64 17.21 -0.79
N TRP A 685 19.37 17.41 -0.46
CA TRP A 685 18.70 18.71 -0.57
C TRP A 685 19.33 19.75 0.36
N ASP A 686 19.72 19.33 1.57
CA ASP A 686 20.42 20.15 2.56
C ASP A 686 21.75 20.73 2.04
N ARG A 687 22.35 20.09 1.03
CA ARG A 687 23.55 20.64 0.37
C ARG A 687 23.20 21.59 -0.76
N LEU A 688 22.17 21.27 -1.54
CA LEU A 688 21.72 22.11 -2.65
C LEU A 688 21.18 23.46 -2.15
N SER A 689 20.53 23.49 -0.99
CA SER A 689 20.05 24.71 -0.32
C SER A 689 21.18 25.69 0.06
N LEU A 690 22.44 25.28 0.03
CA LEU A 690 23.59 26.16 0.25
C LEU A 690 23.90 27.04 -0.99
N LEU A 691 23.48 26.63 -2.19
CA LEU A 691 23.83 27.31 -3.44
C LEU A 691 23.36 28.77 -3.52
N PRO A 692 22.11 29.10 -3.15
CA PRO A 692 21.64 30.48 -3.23
C PRO A 692 22.44 31.41 -2.34
N ASP A 693 22.80 30.89 -1.18
CA ASP A 693 23.50 31.60 -0.13
C ASP A 693 24.99 31.78 -0.45
N LEU A 694 25.63 30.77 -1.03
CA LEU A 694 27.04 30.79 -1.46
C LEU A 694 27.28 31.59 -2.75
N LEU A 695 26.27 31.68 -3.63
CA LEU A 695 26.38 32.34 -4.93
C LEU A 695 25.57 33.65 -5.01
N ASN A 696 24.95 34.09 -3.92
CA ASN A 696 24.06 35.25 -3.84
C ASN A 696 22.97 35.24 -4.93
N LEU A 697 22.32 34.10 -5.13
CA LEU A 697 21.22 33.98 -6.09
C LEU A 697 19.98 34.67 -5.50
N THR A 698 19.33 35.53 -6.27
CA THR A 698 18.06 36.14 -5.85
C THR A 698 16.95 35.08 -5.86
N ILE A 699 16.42 34.78 -4.68
CA ILE A 699 15.28 33.88 -4.48
C ILE A 699 14.03 34.72 -4.17
N GLN A 700 12.86 34.38 -4.73
CA GLN A 700 11.60 35.05 -4.40
C GLN A 700 10.99 34.43 -3.13
N PRO A 701 10.25 35.18 -2.30
CA PRO A 701 9.60 34.62 -1.11
C PRO A 701 8.56 33.56 -1.54
N GLY A 702 8.80 32.29 -1.16
CA GLY A 702 8.00 31.12 -1.57
C GLY A 702 8.83 29.93 -2.09
N ASP A 703 10.11 30.14 -2.38
CA ASP A 703 11.08 29.10 -2.79
C ASP A 703 11.78 28.43 -1.58
N GLU A 704 11.54 28.90 -0.35
CA GLU A 704 11.95 28.26 0.91
C GLU A 704 10.79 27.39 1.39
N ALA A 705 10.79 26.11 0.99
CA ALA A 705 9.84 25.10 1.39
C ALA A 705 10.56 23.79 1.71
#